data_AF-A0AAV2C5T3-F1
#
_entry.id   AF-A0AAV2C5T3-F1
#
_cell.length_a   1.000
_cell.length_b   1.000
_cell.length_c   1.000
_cell.angle_alpha   90.00
_cell.angle_beta   90.00
_cell.angle_gamma   90.00
#
_symmetry.space_group_name_H-M   'P 1'
#
loop_
_entity.id
_entity.type
_entity.pdbx_description
1 polymer ?
#
loop_
_entity_poly.entity_id
_entity_poly.type
_entity_poly.pdbx_seq_one_letter_code
_entity_poly.pdbx_strand_id
1 'polypeptide(L)'
;MDDVSSRPSSDLASALDRKYSVFLNFFGPETRQGFVHHLLAALRQAGIRSFLDEDMMRGAEISAQMSSALRDSESSVVIFSEGYASSRWCLDELVKIIECQKTLGQLVFPIFYRLDPRDVRLQSGRFGEAFSELSERFVDHPGKVQRWKDALVHVGSLKGWVHSGESSEALLIGEIVKILRERLRGSYFPPPPPPAYLIDPSPPPPPPLDSTAVRTVQYDVFVSFRGTDTRYNFTSHLYAALARQNLRAFIDNEELMKGDEIAEVNLKAIEESRSSVIVLSKDYASSAWCLDELVKILDCRKTLGQLVVPIFYHVDPSDVRRQFEKFCAFSGKQVGSGNNLYRVRRWGEALLEVSNLAGWATSNMKSESFLLHEVVSSLSEKLRQTSLVGIDSRIRKVMKLLCLGSSDVGIVGIHGMAGVGKTTLVKAIYNRIHSTFNASCFVESFREYSGISALRKQLFSQISEEQSSSDDTVTNELGRAKVLIVLDDIRDAKELASLSGELFSFGPGSRIIITTRCKDVLTSLGVNCTYEVKGLDDAESLELFSRAAFGKGTPDKDYLELSGSILKYASGLPLALKVLGSTLHGSSKQAWEALMPQLKSLPGHQIPQVLRTSFDDLDDEEKDIFLDIACFFKGMNEDFVKEILDGFGFSSEIGIAVLIEKGLLTISDNRLMMHDPVQDMGRGIVRQENCSDVGKRSRLWDHDDVYQVLTTNTGTETIGGISLDLSKVDEMHLSPAAFSKMHNLRFLQISNQSAGEVCKLHLPEGLDSLPNELVFLHWHGYPLKTLPPQFLPDNLIELDMPYSHLERLWEGTMVLPNLKRIGLSYSRELIRVPELLLASKLEKLNLEGCASLAQFPVSVSCPRSLVILNLRGCKSLKTIADIVSLKTLEIVDLSIFSESGKNPQISWSLKELCLAGTGIGELPTFIKNLDRLVILDLENCKNLKSLPELPSSLEYLDAHNCGELEAVSASSFIYRGMASSFIFSNCFKLEHMADNIFPSAAQPEVQHVATASKQIYEGILSSPSATICFPGAEIPMWFDFSSLGSSITIELPSPPCNSQSTGFALCAVVSFENYEDDGQFNIECKCHFETKIGRNSDLIAHSGGWVGTKGKHRVIGSEHVFLWHDSFDLHGSKSVSFQFFPAKNRKTPLHSCSLQRCGVLPFSC
;
A
#
# COMPACT_ATOMS: atom_id res chain seq x y z
N MET A 1 -34.58 -62.09 -26.93
CA MET A 1 -33.20 -62.10 -26.40
C MET A 1 -32.38 -61.19 -27.29
N ASP A 2 -32.39 -59.95 -26.85
CA ASP A 2 -31.27 -59.02 -26.68
C ASP A 2 -30.39 -58.57 -27.85
N ASP A 3 -30.34 -57.25 -27.87
CA ASP A 3 -29.26 -56.33 -28.23
C ASP A 3 -28.79 -56.28 -29.68
N VAL A 4 -29.23 -55.23 -30.38
CA VAL A 4 -28.63 -54.78 -31.63
C VAL A 4 -28.33 -53.30 -31.57
N SER A 5 -27.02 -53.04 -31.51
CA SER A 5 -26.35 -51.79 -31.80
C SER A 5 -26.42 -51.47 -33.30
N SER A 6 -26.85 -50.26 -33.64
CA SER A 6 -26.37 -49.44 -34.77
C SER A 6 -27.32 -48.27 -35.04
N ARG A 7 -26.90 -47.04 -34.73
CA ARG A 7 -27.43 -45.83 -35.38
C ARG A 7 -26.35 -44.76 -35.50
N PRO A 8 -26.00 -44.35 -36.72
CA PRO A 8 -25.59 -43.00 -37.03
C PRO A 8 -26.73 -42.20 -37.68
N SER A 9 -26.74 -40.90 -37.39
CA SER A 9 -27.14 -39.78 -38.27
C SER A 9 -28.47 -39.87 -39.05
N SER A 10 -29.54 -39.34 -38.45
CA SER A 10 -30.48 -38.42 -39.10
C SER A 10 -31.44 -37.90 -38.03
N ASP A 11 -31.30 -36.63 -37.66
CA ASP A 11 -32.40 -35.74 -37.21
C ASP A 11 -31.81 -34.38 -36.77
N LEU A 12 -30.99 -33.78 -37.65
CA LEU A 12 -30.73 -32.34 -37.64
C LEU A 12 -31.67 -31.68 -38.67
N ALA A 13 -32.96 -31.96 -38.59
CA ALA A 13 -33.98 -31.45 -39.50
C ALA A 13 -35.41 -31.53 -38.90
N SER A 14 -35.65 -30.92 -37.73
CA SER A 14 -37.03 -30.65 -37.29
C SER A 14 -37.20 -29.53 -36.26
N ALA A 15 -36.29 -28.55 -36.18
CA ALA A 15 -36.62 -27.22 -35.64
C ALA A 15 -37.36 -26.40 -36.73
N LEU A 16 -38.45 -26.97 -37.24
CA LEU A 16 -39.49 -26.33 -38.05
C LEU A 16 -40.59 -25.87 -37.07
N ASP A 17 -41.29 -24.76 -37.19
CA ASP A 17 -41.26 -23.59 -38.08
C ASP A 17 -42.37 -22.70 -37.47
N ARG A 18 -42.05 -21.71 -36.62
CA ARG A 18 -43.10 -20.77 -36.15
C ARG A 18 -43.63 -20.06 -37.40
N LYS A 19 -44.91 -20.28 -37.71
CA LYS A 19 -45.50 -19.88 -39.00
C LYS A 19 -45.41 -18.37 -39.25
N TYR A 20 -45.43 -17.57 -38.18
CA TYR A 20 -45.31 -16.12 -38.22
C TYR A 20 -44.39 -15.60 -37.10
N SER A 21 -43.64 -14.54 -37.38
CA SER A 21 -42.77 -13.84 -36.44
C SER A 21 -43.49 -12.70 -35.70
N VAL A 22 -44.45 -12.05 -36.38
CA VAL A 22 -45.21 -10.90 -35.83
C VAL A 22 -46.71 -11.04 -36.11
N PHE A 23 -47.53 -10.85 -35.09
CA PHE A 23 -49.00 -10.72 -35.20
C PHE A 23 -49.39 -9.23 -35.27
N LEU A 24 -50.17 -8.81 -36.26
CA LEU A 24 -50.66 -7.44 -36.38
C LEU A 24 -52.14 -7.36 -35.98
N ASN A 25 -52.45 -6.52 -34.99
CA ASN A 25 -53.81 -6.21 -34.57
C ASN A 25 -54.13 -4.74 -34.89
N PHE A 26 -55.13 -4.50 -35.73
CA PHE A 26 -55.45 -3.16 -36.24
C PHE A 26 -56.92 -3.04 -36.68
N PHE A 27 -57.41 -1.81 -36.81
CA PHE A 27 -58.75 -1.55 -37.35
C PHE A 27 -58.69 -1.32 -38.87
N GLY A 28 -59.24 -2.29 -39.62
CA GLY A 28 -59.12 -2.38 -41.08
C GLY A 28 -59.64 -1.19 -41.90
N PRO A 29 -60.83 -0.64 -41.63
CA PRO A 29 -61.40 0.42 -42.47
C PRO A 29 -60.56 1.70 -42.58
N GLU A 30 -59.72 2.00 -41.57
CA GLU A 30 -58.97 3.27 -41.49
C GLU A 30 -57.50 3.15 -41.89
N THR A 31 -56.88 2.00 -41.62
CA THR A 31 -55.41 1.88 -41.67
C THR A 31 -54.91 0.92 -42.76
N ARG A 32 -55.80 0.15 -43.38
CA ARG A 32 -55.46 -0.98 -44.27
C ARG A 32 -54.79 -0.59 -45.59
N GLN A 33 -55.31 0.39 -46.33
CA GLN A 33 -54.76 0.76 -47.65
C GLN A 33 -53.62 1.80 -47.58
N GLY A 34 -53.25 2.25 -46.38
CA GLY A 34 -52.15 3.20 -46.16
C GLY A 34 -51.07 2.60 -45.27
N PHE A 35 -51.04 3.03 -44.01
CA PHE A 35 -49.99 2.70 -43.04
C PHE A 35 -49.73 1.19 -42.86
N VAL A 36 -50.77 0.37 -42.70
CA VAL A 36 -50.61 -1.08 -42.45
C VAL A 36 -50.04 -1.79 -43.68
N HIS A 37 -50.52 -1.46 -44.89
CA HIS A 37 -50.00 -2.03 -46.14
C HIS A 37 -48.51 -1.71 -46.34
N HIS A 38 -48.09 -0.47 -46.07
CA HIS A 38 -46.68 -0.08 -46.16
C HIS A 38 -45.82 -0.75 -45.08
N LEU A 39 -46.33 -0.88 -43.85
CA LEU A 39 -45.64 -1.59 -42.76
C LEU A 39 -45.43 -3.07 -43.11
N LEU A 40 -46.43 -3.73 -43.68
CA LEU A 40 -46.35 -5.13 -44.12
C LEU A 40 -45.35 -5.33 -45.26
N ALA A 41 -45.34 -4.44 -46.24
CA ALA A 41 -44.35 -4.47 -47.32
C ALA A 41 -42.93 -4.35 -46.77
N ALA A 42 -42.71 -3.42 -45.82
CA ALA A 42 -41.42 -3.21 -45.19
C ALA A 42 -40.98 -4.38 -44.29
N LEU A 43 -41.91 -4.99 -43.53
CA LEU A 43 -41.63 -6.20 -42.74
C LEU A 43 -41.25 -7.39 -43.62
N ARG A 44 -41.96 -7.59 -44.75
CA ARG A 44 -41.64 -8.63 -45.74
C ARG A 44 -40.26 -8.40 -46.38
N GLN A 45 -39.96 -7.17 -46.77
CA GLN A 45 -38.63 -6.80 -47.29
C GLN A 45 -37.53 -7.02 -46.26
N ALA A 46 -37.87 -6.92 -44.96
CA ALA A 46 -36.95 -7.19 -43.87
C ALA A 46 -36.81 -8.67 -43.50
N GLY A 47 -37.53 -9.59 -44.16
CA GLY A 47 -37.51 -11.02 -43.90
C GLY A 47 -38.34 -11.46 -42.68
N ILE A 48 -39.21 -10.59 -42.15
CA ILE A 48 -40.06 -10.88 -40.99
C ILE A 48 -41.42 -11.39 -41.49
N ARG A 49 -41.82 -12.61 -41.10
CA ARG A 49 -43.11 -13.19 -41.51
C ARG A 49 -44.22 -12.62 -40.63
N SER A 50 -45.12 -11.81 -41.18
CA SER A 50 -46.25 -11.21 -40.43
C SER A 50 -47.57 -11.89 -40.80
N PHE A 51 -48.42 -12.20 -39.82
CA PHE A 51 -49.78 -12.67 -40.07
C PHE A 51 -50.75 -11.50 -40.29
N LEU A 52 -51.67 -11.67 -41.22
CA LEU A 52 -52.78 -10.77 -41.54
C LEU A 52 -54.10 -11.52 -41.41
N ASP A 53 -55.09 -10.88 -40.80
CA ASP A 53 -56.42 -11.43 -40.52
C ASP A 53 -57.30 -11.71 -41.78
N GLU A 54 -56.74 -11.69 -43.00
CA GLU A 54 -57.50 -11.97 -44.24
C GLU A 54 -56.90 -13.02 -45.20
N ASP A 55 -55.83 -13.74 -44.85
CA ASP A 55 -55.37 -14.89 -45.66
C ASP A 55 -56.21 -16.18 -45.41
N MET A 56 -57.46 -16.06 -44.97
CA MET A 56 -58.32 -17.19 -44.61
C MET A 56 -59.28 -17.58 -45.75
N MET A 57 -59.27 -18.87 -46.11
CA MET A 57 -60.26 -19.50 -47.00
C MET A 57 -61.67 -19.40 -46.40
N ARG A 58 -62.67 -18.96 -47.20
CA ARG A 58 -64.08 -18.90 -46.78
C ARG A 58 -64.58 -20.29 -46.38
N GLY A 59 -64.86 -20.52 -45.09
CA GLY A 59 -65.58 -21.71 -44.61
C GLY A 59 -65.08 -22.43 -43.34
N ALA A 60 -64.07 -21.96 -42.60
CA ALA A 60 -63.58 -22.61 -41.37
C ALA A 60 -63.89 -21.83 -40.07
N GLU A 61 -64.01 -22.54 -38.93
CA GLU A 61 -64.28 -21.96 -37.59
C GLU A 61 -63.20 -20.97 -37.15
N ILE A 62 -63.62 -19.72 -36.91
CA ILE A 62 -62.75 -18.54 -36.83
C ILE A 62 -61.95 -18.47 -35.50
N SER A 63 -62.42 -19.10 -34.42
CA SER A 63 -61.81 -18.94 -33.08
C SER A 63 -60.56 -19.79 -32.83
N ALA A 64 -60.44 -20.95 -33.49
CA ALA A 64 -59.37 -21.91 -33.23
C ALA A 64 -58.07 -21.58 -34.00
N GLN A 65 -58.16 -21.24 -35.29
CA GLN A 65 -56.99 -20.91 -36.11
C GLN A 65 -56.33 -19.59 -35.70
N MET A 66 -57.12 -18.60 -35.31
CA MET A 66 -56.63 -17.30 -34.84
C MET A 66 -55.88 -17.41 -33.51
N SER A 67 -56.37 -18.26 -32.61
CA SER A 67 -55.70 -18.54 -31.33
C SER A 67 -54.41 -19.36 -31.52
N SER A 68 -54.30 -20.18 -32.57
CA SER A 68 -53.02 -20.84 -32.92
C SER A 68 -52.01 -19.85 -33.52
N ALA A 69 -52.41 -18.99 -34.47
CA ALA A 69 -51.50 -18.03 -35.10
C ALA A 69 -50.93 -17.00 -34.10
N LEU A 70 -51.73 -16.59 -33.12
CA LEU A 70 -51.32 -15.65 -32.07
C LEU A 70 -50.35 -16.30 -31.06
N ARG A 71 -50.56 -17.60 -30.73
CA ARG A 71 -49.62 -18.40 -29.92
C ARG A 71 -48.33 -18.75 -30.66
N ASP A 72 -48.39 -18.88 -31.97
CA ASP A 72 -47.24 -19.21 -32.82
C ASP A 72 -46.38 -17.98 -33.17
N SER A 73 -46.81 -16.77 -32.80
CA SER A 73 -46.09 -15.51 -33.04
C SER A 73 -45.18 -15.12 -31.86
N GLU A 74 -43.97 -14.63 -32.14
CA GLU A 74 -43.01 -14.22 -31.10
C GLU A 74 -43.28 -12.81 -30.55
N SER A 75 -43.93 -11.96 -31.33
CA SER A 75 -44.29 -10.59 -30.93
C SER A 75 -45.63 -10.16 -31.54
N SER A 76 -46.33 -9.25 -30.87
CA SER A 76 -47.60 -8.67 -31.28
C SER A 76 -47.50 -7.15 -31.41
N VAL A 77 -47.87 -6.60 -32.56
CA VAL A 77 -47.93 -5.14 -32.80
C VAL A 77 -49.41 -4.72 -32.81
N VAL A 78 -49.75 -3.78 -31.94
CA VAL A 78 -51.13 -3.29 -31.75
C VAL A 78 -51.22 -1.86 -32.29
N ILE A 79 -52.03 -1.65 -33.33
CA ILE A 79 -52.18 -0.34 -33.98
C ILE A 79 -53.51 0.26 -33.55
N PHE A 80 -53.46 1.20 -32.62
CA PHE A 80 -54.59 2.01 -32.22
C PHE A 80 -54.86 3.07 -33.29
N SER A 81 -56.10 3.15 -33.77
CA SER A 81 -56.65 4.22 -34.62
C SER A 81 -57.94 4.76 -33.98
N GLU A 82 -58.48 5.87 -34.52
CA GLU A 82 -59.66 6.55 -33.96
C GLU A 82 -60.89 5.61 -33.83
N GLY A 83 -61.10 4.71 -34.81
CA GLY A 83 -62.20 3.72 -34.81
C GLY A 83 -61.89 2.39 -34.12
N TYR A 84 -60.72 2.21 -33.51
CA TYR A 84 -60.28 0.90 -32.99
C TYR A 84 -61.21 0.33 -31.90
N ALA A 85 -61.65 1.16 -30.95
CA ALA A 85 -62.53 0.73 -29.86
C ALA A 85 -63.96 0.38 -30.32
N SER A 86 -64.36 0.77 -31.53
CA SER A 86 -65.66 0.41 -32.09
C SER A 86 -65.70 -1.03 -32.65
N SER A 87 -64.54 -1.68 -32.81
CA SER A 87 -64.42 -3.05 -33.29
C SER A 87 -64.35 -4.06 -32.15
N ARG A 88 -65.43 -4.83 -31.97
CA ARG A 88 -65.45 -5.97 -31.03
C ARG A 88 -64.34 -6.97 -31.32
N TRP A 89 -64.00 -7.16 -32.59
CA TRP A 89 -62.97 -8.12 -33.02
C TRP A 89 -61.59 -7.70 -32.52
N CYS A 90 -61.23 -6.43 -32.72
CA CYS A 90 -59.94 -5.89 -32.29
C CYS A 90 -59.78 -5.94 -30.76
N LEU A 91 -60.86 -5.67 -30.01
CA LEU A 91 -60.87 -5.72 -28.55
C LEU A 91 -60.79 -7.15 -27.99
N ASP A 92 -61.49 -8.12 -28.59
CA ASP A 92 -61.40 -9.54 -28.21
C ASP A 92 -60.00 -10.12 -28.50
N GLU A 93 -59.34 -9.66 -29.57
CA GLU A 93 -57.94 -9.99 -29.87
C GLU A 93 -56.96 -9.36 -28.88
N LEU A 94 -57.14 -8.08 -28.53
CA LEU A 94 -56.27 -7.39 -27.58
C LEU A 94 -56.21 -8.09 -26.22
N VAL A 95 -57.35 -8.61 -25.75
CA VAL A 95 -57.40 -9.39 -24.50
C VAL A 95 -56.58 -10.67 -24.62
N LYS A 96 -56.63 -11.36 -25.77
CA LYS A 96 -55.83 -12.57 -26.02
C LYS A 96 -54.33 -12.27 -26.15
N ILE A 97 -53.97 -11.12 -26.73
CA ILE A 97 -52.58 -10.66 -26.80
C ILE A 97 -51.99 -10.48 -25.40
N ILE A 98 -52.75 -9.88 -24.48
CA ILE A 98 -52.30 -9.71 -23.10
C ILE A 98 -52.22 -11.05 -22.36
N GLU A 99 -53.14 -11.97 -22.64
CA GLU A 99 -53.06 -13.33 -22.11
C GLU A 99 -51.78 -14.04 -22.59
N CYS A 100 -51.42 -13.92 -23.86
CA CYS A 100 -50.19 -14.49 -24.41
C CYS A 100 -48.93 -13.77 -23.90
N GLN A 101 -48.98 -12.45 -23.67
CA GLN A 101 -47.90 -11.72 -23.00
C GLN A 101 -47.65 -12.28 -21.59
N LYS A 102 -48.72 -12.51 -20.82
CA LYS A 102 -48.63 -13.01 -19.44
C LYS A 102 -48.26 -14.48 -19.33
N THR A 103 -48.71 -15.33 -20.26
CA THR A 103 -48.54 -16.79 -20.20
C THR A 103 -47.35 -17.31 -20.99
N LEU A 104 -47.01 -16.66 -22.11
CA LEU A 104 -45.96 -17.11 -23.05
C LEU A 104 -44.79 -16.12 -23.14
N GLY A 105 -44.84 -14.99 -22.43
CA GLY A 105 -43.78 -13.96 -22.48
C GLY A 105 -43.71 -13.21 -23.81
N GLN A 106 -44.79 -13.21 -24.59
CA GLN A 106 -44.84 -12.56 -25.91
C GLN A 106 -44.63 -11.04 -25.79
N LEU A 107 -43.78 -10.46 -26.64
CA LEU A 107 -43.54 -9.01 -26.64
C LEU A 107 -44.70 -8.26 -27.31
N VAL A 108 -45.12 -7.14 -26.70
CA VAL A 108 -46.25 -6.33 -27.20
C VAL A 108 -45.80 -4.90 -27.50
N PHE A 109 -46.13 -4.43 -28.70
CA PHE A 109 -45.64 -3.18 -29.28
C PHE A 109 -46.81 -2.29 -29.72
N PRO A 110 -47.20 -1.26 -28.95
CA PRO A 110 -48.29 -0.37 -29.35
C PRO A 110 -47.86 0.72 -30.33
N ILE A 111 -48.72 1.01 -31.31
CA ILE A 111 -48.61 2.12 -32.25
C ILE A 111 -49.88 2.97 -32.13
N PHE A 112 -49.72 4.24 -31.77
CA PHE A 112 -50.79 5.22 -31.67
C PHE A 112 -50.83 6.03 -32.96
N TYR A 113 -51.69 5.63 -33.89
CA TYR A 113 -51.76 6.19 -35.23
C TYR A 113 -52.77 7.35 -35.29
N ARG A 114 -52.26 8.58 -35.46
CA ARG A 114 -53.04 9.83 -35.53
C ARG A 114 -53.95 10.05 -34.31
N LEU A 115 -53.48 9.63 -33.13
CA LEU A 115 -54.21 9.77 -31.87
C LEU A 115 -53.26 9.95 -30.68
N ASP A 116 -53.77 10.56 -29.60
CA ASP A 116 -53.03 10.74 -28.35
C ASP A 116 -53.11 9.44 -27.52
N PRO A 117 -51.97 8.87 -27.07
CA PRO A 117 -51.96 7.70 -26.18
C PRO A 117 -52.82 7.87 -24.92
N ARG A 118 -53.04 9.11 -24.46
CA ARG A 118 -53.93 9.42 -23.34
C ARG A 118 -55.37 9.04 -23.62
N ASP A 119 -55.85 9.15 -24.85
CA ASP A 119 -57.23 8.81 -25.21
C ASP A 119 -57.49 7.30 -25.11
N VAL A 120 -56.47 6.49 -25.40
CA VAL A 120 -56.52 5.03 -25.23
C VAL A 120 -56.45 4.66 -23.75
N ARG A 121 -55.52 5.28 -22.99
CA ARG A 121 -55.29 4.95 -21.57
C ARG A 121 -56.41 5.42 -20.65
N LEU A 122 -56.92 6.62 -20.88
CA LEU A 122 -58.01 7.22 -20.08
C LEU A 122 -59.39 6.89 -20.64
N GLN A 123 -59.45 6.23 -21.81
CA GLN A 123 -60.70 5.94 -22.53
C GLN A 123 -61.52 7.22 -22.73
N SER A 124 -60.86 8.30 -23.14
CA SER A 124 -61.45 9.61 -23.41
C SER A 124 -61.71 9.81 -24.91
N GLY A 125 -62.47 10.85 -25.26
CA GLY A 125 -62.84 11.13 -26.65
C GLY A 125 -63.62 9.99 -27.31
N ARG A 126 -63.26 9.66 -28.55
CA ARG A 126 -63.92 8.61 -29.37
C ARG A 126 -63.87 7.21 -28.74
N PHE A 127 -62.82 6.90 -27.97
CA PHE A 127 -62.74 5.65 -27.23
C PHE A 127 -63.81 5.61 -26.12
N GLY A 128 -64.01 6.72 -25.41
CA GLY A 128 -65.07 6.86 -24.40
C GLY A 128 -66.48 6.77 -24.97
N GLU A 129 -66.72 7.38 -26.13
CA GLU A 129 -67.99 7.29 -26.87
C GLU A 129 -68.29 5.84 -27.31
N ALA A 130 -67.31 5.15 -27.90
CA ALA A 130 -67.44 3.75 -28.31
C ALA A 130 -67.74 2.81 -27.12
N PHE A 131 -67.12 3.04 -25.95
CA PHE A 131 -67.41 2.26 -24.75
C PHE A 131 -68.77 2.57 -24.12
N SER A 132 -69.31 3.78 -24.28
CA SER A 132 -70.69 4.08 -23.89
C SER A 132 -71.69 3.26 -24.71
N GLU A 133 -71.52 3.22 -26.04
CA GLU A 133 -72.37 2.40 -26.93
C GLU A 133 -72.22 0.88 -26.69
N LEU A 134 -70.99 0.40 -26.45
CA LEU A 134 -70.74 -1.00 -26.12
C LEU A 134 -71.33 -1.38 -24.75
N SER A 135 -71.34 -0.47 -23.79
CA SER A 135 -71.94 -0.72 -22.47
C SER A 135 -73.47 -0.86 -22.55
N GLU A 136 -74.14 -0.13 -23.45
CA GLU A 136 -75.57 -0.28 -23.72
C GLU A 136 -75.91 -1.57 -24.48
N ARG A 137 -75.03 -2.03 -25.37
CA ARG A 137 -75.23 -3.28 -26.14
C ARG A 137 -74.92 -4.56 -25.37
N PHE A 138 -74.10 -4.49 -24.32
CA PHE A 138 -73.64 -5.65 -23.53
C PHE A 138 -74.01 -5.55 -22.04
N VAL A 139 -75.20 -5.02 -21.75
CA VAL A 139 -75.73 -4.88 -20.38
C VAL A 139 -75.70 -6.22 -19.61
N ASP A 140 -75.93 -7.34 -20.28
CA ASP A 140 -75.96 -8.67 -19.67
C ASP A 140 -74.56 -9.28 -19.42
N HIS A 141 -73.47 -8.66 -19.90
CA HIS A 141 -72.09 -9.16 -19.76
C HIS A 141 -71.08 -8.08 -19.37
N PRO A 142 -71.27 -7.38 -18.22
CA PRO A 142 -70.43 -6.25 -17.81
C PRO A 142 -68.96 -6.63 -17.62
N GLY A 143 -68.70 -7.87 -17.19
CA GLY A 143 -67.34 -8.41 -17.03
C GLY A 143 -66.55 -8.48 -18.35
N LYS A 144 -67.23 -8.53 -19.51
CA LYS A 144 -66.56 -8.55 -20.81
C LYS A 144 -66.08 -7.15 -21.22
N VAL A 145 -66.93 -6.15 -21.01
CA VAL A 145 -66.59 -4.74 -21.28
C VAL A 145 -65.45 -4.28 -20.37
N GLN A 146 -65.44 -4.69 -19.09
CA GLN A 146 -64.35 -4.37 -18.17
C GLN A 146 -63.01 -4.97 -18.61
N ARG A 147 -62.99 -6.22 -19.09
CA ARG A 147 -61.76 -6.85 -19.62
C ARG A 147 -61.17 -6.09 -20.81
N TRP A 148 -62.02 -5.56 -21.69
CA TRP A 148 -61.55 -4.71 -22.81
C TRP A 148 -60.97 -3.39 -22.32
N LYS A 149 -61.59 -2.77 -21.31
CA LYS A 149 -61.08 -1.54 -20.69
C LYS A 149 -59.71 -1.76 -20.03
N ASP A 150 -59.58 -2.82 -19.23
CA ASP A 150 -58.33 -3.17 -18.56
C ASP A 150 -57.22 -3.48 -19.59
N ALA A 151 -57.58 -4.12 -20.71
CA ALA A 151 -56.65 -4.43 -21.79
C ALA A 151 -56.07 -3.19 -22.47
N LEU A 152 -56.92 -2.19 -22.73
CA LEU A 152 -56.49 -0.91 -23.32
C LEU A 152 -55.64 -0.09 -22.35
N VAL A 153 -55.95 -0.10 -21.06
CA VAL A 153 -55.11 0.57 -20.04
C VAL A 153 -53.73 -0.06 -19.97
N HIS A 154 -53.67 -1.40 -19.96
CA HIS A 154 -52.41 -2.15 -19.88
C HIS A 154 -51.51 -1.88 -21.10
N VAL A 155 -52.02 -2.11 -22.31
CA VAL A 155 -51.23 -1.92 -23.55
C VAL A 155 -51.00 -0.43 -23.85
N GLY A 156 -51.95 0.44 -23.52
CA GLY A 156 -51.80 1.89 -23.64
C GLY A 156 -50.79 2.51 -22.66
N SER A 157 -50.37 1.77 -21.63
CA SER A 157 -49.33 2.19 -20.69
C SER A 157 -47.92 1.70 -21.08
N LEU A 158 -47.80 0.88 -22.12
CA LEU A 158 -46.51 0.46 -22.68
C LEU A 158 -45.94 1.54 -23.60
N LYS A 159 -44.61 1.71 -23.61
CA LYS A 159 -43.95 2.67 -24.51
C LYS A 159 -44.11 2.24 -25.97
N GLY A 160 -44.93 3.00 -26.72
CA GLY A 160 -45.23 2.76 -28.13
C GLY A 160 -44.73 3.84 -29.08
N TRP A 161 -45.02 3.66 -30.37
CA TRP A 161 -44.79 4.69 -31.39
C TRP A 161 -46.01 5.61 -31.49
N VAL A 162 -45.81 6.92 -31.59
CA VAL A 162 -46.89 7.90 -31.80
C VAL A 162 -46.70 8.57 -33.15
N HIS A 163 -47.73 8.53 -33.99
CA HIS A 163 -47.76 9.25 -35.26
C HIS A 163 -48.69 10.45 -35.16
N SER A 164 -48.12 11.65 -35.15
CA SER A 164 -48.83 12.94 -34.99
C SER A 164 -49.55 13.44 -36.26
N GLY A 165 -49.49 12.72 -37.38
CA GLY A 165 -50.08 13.14 -38.67
C GLY A 165 -49.21 14.07 -39.52
N GLU A 166 -48.26 14.79 -38.93
CA GLU A 166 -47.32 15.70 -39.64
C GLU A 166 -45.97 15.05 -40.00
N SER A 167 -45.68 13.86 -39.45
CA SER A 167 -44.43 13.12 -39.65
C SER A 167 -44.49 12.17 -40.86
N SER A 168 -43.35 11.85 -41.47
CA SER A 168 -43.31 10.89 -42.60
C SER A 168 -43.63 9.46 -42.13
N GLU A 169 -44.72 8.88 -42.65
CA GLU A 169 -45.11 7.48 -42.38
C GLU A 169 -43.98 6.49 -42.73
N ALA A 170 -43.19 6.77 -43.77
CA ALA A 170 -42.09 5.91 -44.21
C ALA A 170 -40.93 5.86 -43.19
N LEU A 171 -40.61 6.97 -42.53
CA LEU A 171 -39.58 7.02 -41.48
C LEU A 171 -40.02 6.21 -40.26
N LEU A 172 -41.28 6.36 -39.87
CA LEU A 172 -41.86 5.61 -38.75
C LEU A 172 -41.82 4.11 -39.00
N ILE A 173 -42.22 3.67 -40.19
CA ILE A 173 -42.17 2.27 -40.61
C ILE A 173 -40.73 1.74 -40.61
N GLY A 174 -39.76 2.54 -41.08
CA GLY A 174 -38.35 2.17 -41.05
C GLY A 174 -37.82 1.91 -39.63
N GLU A 175 -38.19 2.76 -38.68
CA GLU A 175 -37.83 2.55 -37.26
C GLU A 175 -38.48 1.30 -36.66
N ILE A 176 -39.77 1.07 -36.95
CA ILE A 176 -40.51 -0.10 -36.44
C ILE A 176 -39.82 -1.40 -36.91
N VAL A 177 -39.51 -1.48 -38.20
CA VAL A 177 -38.88 -2.66 -38.81
C VAL A 177 -37.47 -2.90 -38.25
N LYS A 178 -36.69 -1.83 -38.03
CA LYS A 178 -35.35 -1.93 -37.45
C LYS A 178 -35.38 -2.56 -36.05
N ILE A 179 -36.23 -2.04 -35.17
CA ILE A 179 -36.33 -2.50 -33.77
C ILE A 179 -36.88 -3.93 -33.68
N LEU A 180 -37.88 -4.27 -34.50
CA LEU A 180 -38.43 -5.63 -34.54
C LEU A 180 -37.37 -6.64 -35.02
N ARG A 181 -36.52 -6.27 -35.98
CA ARG A 181 -35.42 -7.13 -36.47
C ARG A 181 -34.35 -7.36 -35.41
N GLU A 182 -34.01 -6.35 -34.62
CA GLU A 182 -33.02 -6.46 -33.54
C GLU A 182 -33.52 -7.40 -32.43
N ARG A 183 -34.79 -7.30 -32.01
CA ARG A 183 -35.41 -8.19 -31.02
C ARG A 183 -35.48 -9.64 -31.48
N LEU A 184 -35.87 -9.90 -32.74
CA LEU A 184 -35.97 -11.26 -33.29
C LEU A 184 -34.61 -11.97 -33.48
N ARG A 185 -33.49 -11.24 -33.50
CA ARG A 185 -32.14 -11.84 -33.59
C ARG A 185 -31.55 -12.23 -32.22
N GLY A 186 -32.16 -11.78 -31.12
CA GLY A 186 -31.66 -11.99 -29.76
C GLY A 186 -32.05 -13.32 -29.09
N SER A 187 -32.84 -14.18 -29.74
CA SER A 187 -33.30 -15.47 -29.20
C SER A 187 -32.34 -16.63 -29.53
N TYR A 188 -31.10 -16.55 -29.04
CA TYR A 188 -30.19 -17.70 -28.91
C TYR A 188 -29.49 -17.67 -27.54
N PHE A 189 -30.13 -18.28 -26.53
CA PHE A 189 -29.49 -18.81 -25.32
C PHE A 189 -30.17 -20.16 -25.01
N PRO A 190 -29.42 -21.20 -24.57
CA PRO A 190 -30.00 -22.52 -24.32
C PRO A 190 -30.96 -22.50 -23.12
N PRO A 191 -31.99 -23.36 -23.09
CA PRO A 191 -32.93 -23.40 -21.98
C PRO A 191 -32.27 -23.94 -20.70
N PRO A 192 -32.68 -23.46 -19.51
CA PRO A 192 -32.25 -24.01 -18.22
C PRO A 192 -32.81 -25.42 -18.01
N PRO A 193 -32.17 -26.27 -17.18
CA PRO A 193 -32.60 -27.65 -16.96
C PRO A 193 -33.95 -27.73 -16.22
N PRO A 194 -34.73 -28.83 -16.40
CA PRO A 194 -36.07 -28.96 -15.85
C PRO A 194 -36.07 -29.12 -14.31
N PRO A 195 -37.19 -28.77 -13.62
CA PRO A 195 -37.28 -28.80 -12.17
C PRO A 195 -37.36 -30.22 -11.63
N ALA A 196 -36.53 -30.54 -10.63
CA ALA A 196 -36.66 -31.74 -9.81
C ALA A 196 -37.72 -31.55 -8.70
N TYR A 197 -38.35 -32.66 -8.35
CA TYR A 197 -39.52 -32.81 -7.48
C TYR A 197 -39.35 -32.29 -6.04
N LEU A 198 -40.51 -31.92 -5.48
CA LEU A 198 -40.84 -31.59 -4.09
C LEU A 198 -40.15 -32.45 -3.02
N ILE A 199 -39.42 -31.81 -2.10
CA ILE A 199 -39.29 -32.21 -0.68
C ILE A 199 -39.29 -30.91 0.18
N ASP A 200 -40.01 -30.97 1.29
CA ASP A 200 -40.39 -29.95 2.30
C ASP A 200 -39.39 -28.81 2.66
N PRO A 201 -39.87 -27.59 3.04
CA PRO A 201 -39.02 -26.50 3.48
C PRO A 201 -38.71 -26.59 4.99
N SER A 202 -37.43 -26.65 5.33
CA SER A 202 -36.94 -26.16 6.63
C SER A 202 -36.71 -24.64 6.52
N PRO A 203 -36.93 -23.86 7.59
CA PRO A 203 -36.90 -22.41 7.52
C PRO A 203 -35.47 -21.89 7.33
N PRO A 204 -35.23 -20.88 6.47
CA PRO A 204 -33.91 -20.28 6.34
C PRO A 204 -33.56 -19.45 7.58
N PRO A 205 -32.28 -19.43 8.00
CA PRO A 205 -31.82 -18.59 9.10
C PRO A 205 -31.91 -17.10 8.71
N PRO A 206 -31.96 -16.18 9.69
CA PRO A 206 -32.06 -14.75 9.41
C PRO A 206 -30.84 -14.25 8.63
N PRO A 207 -30.99 -13.23 7.76
CA PRO A 207 -29.89 -12.73 6.95
C PRO A 207 -28.82 -12.11 7.85
N PRO A 208 -27.52 -12.32 7.54
CA PRO A 208 -26.45 -11.58 8.19
C PRO A 208 -26.58 -10.09 7.85
N LEU A 209 -26.53 -9.24 8.88
CA LEU A 209 -26.18 -7.84 8.74
C LEU A 209 -24.74 -7.77 8.22
N ASP A 210 -24.58 -7.61 6.91
CA ASP A 210 -23.58 -6.75 6.29
C ASP A 210 -23.64 -6.95 4.78
N SER A 211 -24.16 -5.96 4.05
CA SER A 211 -23.91 -5.84 2.62
C SER A 211 -23.82 -4.37 2.23
N THR A 212 -22.60 -3.87 2.10
CA THR A 212 -22.29 -2.77 1.21
C THR A 212 -22.46 -3.27 -0.23
N ALA A 213 -23.65 -3.07 -0.80
CA ALA A 213 -23.91 -3.37 -2.20
C ALA A 213 -22.93 -2.60 -3.10
N VAL A 214 -22.19 -3.34 -3.92
CA VAL A 214 -21.21 -2.80 -4.88
C VAL A 214 -21.96 -2.01 -5.97
N ARG A 215 -21.59 -0.73 -6.13
CA ARG A 215 -22.20 0.22 -7.07
C ARG A 215 -21.84 -0.11 -8.52
N THR A 216 -22.81 -0.41 -9.37
CA THR A 216 -22.67 -0.40 -10.83
C THR A 216 -23.07 0.96 -11.36
N VAL A 217 -22.09 1.75 -11.81
CA VAL A 217 -22.32 3.09 -12.34
C VAL A 217 -22.45 3.02 -13.86
N GLN A 218 -23.66 3.28 -14.37
CA GLN A 218 -23.92 3.28 -15.81
C GLN A 218 -23.77 4.69 -16.43
N TYR A 219 -24.08 5.74 -15.66
CA TYR A 219 -24.08 7.13 -16.14
C TYR A 219 -23.23 8.05 -15.26
N ASP A 220 -22.60 9.06 -15.87
CA ASP A 220 -21.82 10.07 -15.15
C ASP A 220 -22.73 11.16 -14.56
N VAL A 221 -23.79 11.52 -15.29
CA VAL A 221 -24.71 12.60 -14.92
C VAL A 221 -26.16 12.21 -15.21
N PHE A 222 -27.05 12.32 -14.22
CA PHE A 222 -28.49 12.32 -14.43
C PHE A 222 -28.99 13.77 -14.56
N VAL A 223 -29.83 14.08 -15.54
CA VAL A 223 -30.38 15.45 -15.69
C VAL A 223 -31.89 15.43 -15.41
N SER A 224 -32.30 16.07 -14.31
CA SER A 224 -33.73 16.27 -13.98
C SER A 224 -34.18 17.67 -14.40
N PHE A 225 -35.28 17.75 -15.16
CA PHE A 225 -35.77 19.00 -15.73
C PHE A 225 -37.25 18.91 -16.08
N ARG A 226 -37.89 20.08 -16.24
CA ARG A 226 -39.26 20.16 -16.75
C ARG A 226 -39.26 20.19 -18.28
N GLY A 227 -39.77 19.12 -18.88
CA GLY A 227 -39.76 18.92 -20.33
C GLY A 227 -40.47 20.00 -21.16
N THR A 228 -41.52 20.63 -20.63
CA THR A 228 -42.23 21.73 -21.32
C THR A 228 -41.45 23.03 -21.37
N ASP A 229 -40.52 23.23 -20.44
CA ASP A 229 -39.92 24.54 -20.16
C ASP A 229 -38.51 24.64 -20.76
N THR A 230 -37.73 23.55 -20.62
CA THR A 230 -36.28 23.58 -20.82
C THR A 230 -35.74 22.56 -21.85
N ARG A 231 -36.60 21.69 -22.40
CA ARG A 231 -36.16 20.54 -23.22
C ARG A 231 -35.41 20.94 -24.48
N TYR A 232 -36.02 21.77 -25.33
CA TYR A 232 -35.50 22.12 -26.65
C TYR A 232 -34.64 23.39 -26.69
N ASN A 233 -34.34 23.96 -25.52
CA ASN A 233 -33.47 25.13 -25.37
C ASN A 233 -32.28 24.75 -24.46
N PHE A 234 -32.26 25.23 -23.22
CA PHE A 234 -31.20 25.06 -22.24
C PHE A 234 -30.75 23.61 -22.01
N THR A 235 -31.67 22.67 -21.80
CA THR A 235 -31.32 21.26 -21.50
C THR A 235 -30.67 20.57 -22.70
N SER A 236 -31.11 20.85 -23.92
CA SER A 236 -30.48 20.30 -25.14
C SER A 236 -29.03 20.79 -25.31
N HIS A 237 -28.77 22.07 -25.01
CA HIS A 237 -27.43 22.64 -25.05
C HIS A 237 -26.54 22.12 -23.92
N LEU A 238 -27.11 21.92 -22.73
CA LEU A 238 -26.43 21.28 -21.60
C LEU A 238 -26.02 19.84 -21.94
N TYR A 239 -26.92 19.07 -22.54
CA TYR A 239 -26.62 17.71 -22.99
C TYR A 239 -25.48 17.68 -24.00
N ALA A 240 -25.56 18.52 -25.04
CA ALA A 240 -24.52 18.62 -26.04
C ALA A 240 -23.16 19.06 -25.43
N ALA A 241 -23.18 19.94 -24.44
CA ALA A 241 -21.96 20.37 -23.74
C ALA A 241 -21.35 19.25 -22.87
N LEU A 242 -22.18 18.46 -22.18
CA LEU A 242 -21.76 17.28 -21.42
C LEU A 242 -21.14 16.21 -22.34
N ALA A 243 -21.79 15.94 -23.48
CA ALA A 243 -21.31 14.99 -24.48
C ALA A 243 -19.95 15.41 -25.09
N ARG A 244 -19.75 16.71 -25.36
CA ARG A 244 -18.46 17.26 -25.84
C ARG A 244 -17.31 17.04 -24.86
N GLN A 245 -17.59 16.84 -23.58
CA GLN A 245 -16.60 16.57 -22.53
C GLN A 245 -16.51 15.08 -22.16
N ASN A 246 -17.06 14.18 -23.01
CA ASN A 246 -17.10 12.74 -22.79
C ASN A 246 -17.80 12.31 -21.49
N LEU A 247 -18.76 13.09 -20.99
CA LEU A 247 -19.59 12.71 -19.84
C LEU A 247 -20.86 12.01 -20.33
N ARG A 248 -21.09 10.78 -19.88
CA ARG A 248 -22.32 10.02 -20.22
C ARG A 248 -23.48 10.54 -19.40
N ALA A 249 -24.31 11.38 -20.00
CA ALA A 249 -25.48 11.94 -19.36
C ALA A 249 -26.75 11.15 -19.71
N PHE A 250 -27.58 10.83 -18.71
CA PHE A 250 -28.92 10.29 -18.93
C PHE A 250 -29.94 11.42 -18.96
N ILE A 251 -30.74 11.44 -20.03
CA ILE A 251 -31.88 12.35 -20.21
C ILE A 251 -33.12 11.51 -20.51
N ASP A 252 -34.19 11.77 -19.78
CA ASP A 252 -35.49 11.12 -19.92
C ASP A 252 -36.11 11.44 -21.30
N ASN A 253 -35.69 10.71 -22.34
CA ASN A 253 -36.50 10.24 -23.48
C ASN A 253 -35.74 9.51 -24.61
N GLU A 254 -34.40 9.45 -24.64
CA GLU A 254 -33.69 8.91 -25.82
C GLU A 254 -33.20 7.44 -25.69
N GLU A 255 -32.97 6.91 -24.48
CA GLU A 255 -32.38 5.56 -24.29
C GLU A 255 -33.35 4.47 -23.80
N LEU A 256 -34.62 4.82 -23.55
CA LEU A 256 -35.67 3.88 -23.14
C LEU A 256 -36.08 2.98 -24.34
N MET A 257 -35.87 1.66 -24.21
CA MET A 257 -36.30 0.67 -25.22
C MET A 257 -37.84 0.65 -25.34
N LYS A 258 -38.35 0.55 -26.57
CA LYS A 258 -39.81 0.53 -26.83
C LYS A 258 -40.40 -0.76 -26.24
N GLY A 259 -41.40 -0.64 -25.36
CA GLY A 259 -42.03 -1.74 -24.62
C GLY A 259 -41.81 -1.78 -23.09
N ASP A 260 -40.92 -0.96 -22.51
CA ASP A 260 -40.62 -0.98 -21.07
C ASP A 260 -41.53 -0.06 -20.22
N GLU A 261 -41.68 -0.35 -18.92
CA GLU A 261 -42.42 0.49 -17.95
C GLU A 261 -41.61 1.74 -17.55
N ILE A 262 -42.14 2.93 -17.82
CA ILE A 262 -41.42 4.22 -17.76
C ILE A 262 -40.98 4.62 -16.33
N ALA A 263 -41.69 4.19 -15.28
CA ALA A 263 -41.44 4.63 -13.90
C ALA A 263 -40.23 3.95 -13.24
N GLU A 264 -39.99 2.67 -13.49
CA GLU A 264 -38.93 1.91 -12.81
C GLU A 264 -37.53 2.23 -13.38
N VAL A 265 -37.44 2.52 -14.68
CA VAL A 265 -36.17 2.80 -15.36
C VAL A 265 -35.55 4.12 -14.91
N ASN A 266 -36.35 5.17 -14.73
CA ASN A 266 -35.83 6.48 -14.32
C ASN A 266 -35.33 6.48 -12.87
N LEU A 267 -36.02 5.76 -11.97
CA LEU A 267 -35.56 5.62 -10.58
C LEU A 267 -34.26 4.84 -10.49
N LYS A 268 -34.08 3.81 -11.33
CA LYS A 268 -32.85 3.03 -11.42
C LYS A 268 -31.69 3.85 -12.00
N ALA A 269 -31.95 4.63 -13.05
CA ALA A 269 -30.95 5.51 -13.66
C ALA A 269 -30.42 6.58 -12.69
N ILE A 270 -31.26 7.08 -11.77
CA ILE A 270 -30.84 8.02 -10.71
C ILE A 270 -29.83 7.34 -9.76
N GLU A 271 -30.11 6.10 -9.34
CA GLU A 271 -29.21 5.33 -8.46
C GLU A 271 -27.89 4.94 -9.17
N GLU A 272 -27.96 4.62 -10.46
CA GLU A 272 -26.82 4.23 -11.30
C GLU A 272 -25.98 5.43 -11.81
N SER A 273 -26.32 6.66 -11.39
CA SER A 273 -25.61 7.89 -11.79
C SER A 273 -24.61 8.39 -10.75
N ARG A 274 -23.46 8.95 -11.17
CA ARG A 274 -22.45 9.54 -10.25
C ARG A 274 -22.85 10.89 -9.69
N SER A 275 -23.56 11.67 -10.49
CA SER A 275 -24.02 13.02 -10.15
C SER A 275 -25.41 13.27 -10.74
N SER A 276 -26.12 14.24 -10.18
CA SER A 276 -27.44 14.69 -10.66
C SER A 276 -27.45 16.19 -10.82
N VAL A 277 -27.80 16.66 -12.02
CA VAL A 277 -28.02 18.07 -12.34
C VAL A 277 -29.52 18.33 -12.35
N ILE A 278 -29.97 19.34 -11.61
CA ILE A 278 -31.38 19.69 -11.46
C ILE A 278 -31.61 21.07 -12.09
N VAL A 279 -32.39 21.12 -13.18
CA VAL A 279 -32.74 22.37 -13.85
C VAL A 279 -34.09 22.86 -13.33
N LEU A 280 -34.04 23.74 -12.33
CA LEU A 280 -35.21 24.34 -11.69
C LEU A 280 -35.72 25.49 -12.56
N SER A 281 -36.95 25.34 -13.06
CA SER A 281 -37.68 26.33 -13.88
C SER A 281 -38.96 26.75 -13.17
N LYS A 282 -39.62 27.79 -13.69
CA LYS A 282 -40.83 28.38 -13.08
C LYS A 282 -41.92 27.35 -12.81
N ASP A 283 -42.14 26.41 -13.73
CA ASP A 283 -43.19 25.38 -13.63
C ASP A 283 -42.64 24.00 -13.27
N TYR A 284 -41.42 23.89 -12.74
CA TYR A 284 -40.81 22.63 -12.32
C TYR A 284 -41.68 21.87 -11.29
N ALA A 285 -42.18 22.57 -10.27
CA ALA A 285 -43.02 22.00 -9.23
C ALA A 285 -44.47 21.70 -9.66
N SER A 286 -44.85 21.98 -10.90
CA SER A 286 -46.16 21.58 -11.45
C SER A 286 -46.22 20.09 -11.83
N SER A 287 -45.06 19.42 -11.89
CA SER A 287 -44.91 18.03 -12.34
C SER A 287 -44.67 17.10 -11.16
N ALA A 288 -45.63 16.21 -10.87
CA ALA A 288 -45.45 15.17 -9.84
C ALA A 288 -44.20 14.30 -10.11
N TRP A 289 -43.91 14.02 -11.39
CA TRP A 289 -42.72 13.26 -11.82
C TRP A 289 -41.41 13.96 -11.46
N CYS A 290 -41.27 15.26 -11.76
CA CYS A 290 -40.04 16.00 -11.44
C CYS A 290 -39.81 16.11 -9.92
N LEU A 291 -40.89 16.12 -9.14
CA LEU A 291 -40.84 16.15 -7.68
C LEU A 291 -40.49 14.77 -7.08
N ASP A 292 -40.99 13.67 -7.66
CA ASP A 292 -40.60 12.33 -7.24
C ASP A 292 -39.12 12.04 -7.58
N GLU A 293 -38.64 12.46 -8.76
CA GLU A 293 -37.22 12.42 -9.12
C GLU A 293 -36.37 13.24 -8.15
N LEU A 294 -36.80 14.46 -7.82
CA LEU A 294 -36.09 15.33 -6.88
C LEU A 294 -35.97 14.68 -5.51
N VAL A 295 -37.04 14.08 -5.00
CA VAL A 295 -37.02 13.32 -3.74
C VAL A 295 -36.02 12.17 -3.83
N LYS A 296 -36.05 11.39 -4.92
CA LYS A 296 -35.13 10.27 -5.09
C LYS A 296 -33.67 10.70 -5.20
N ILE A 297 -33.38 11.80 -5.91
CA ILE A 297 -32.03 12.38 -6.02
C ILE A 297 -31.50 12.80 -4.65
N LEU A 298 -32.33 13.45 -3.83
CA LEU A 298 -31.92 13.87 -2.49
C LEU A 298 -31.78 12.69 -1.52
N ASP A 299 -32.62 11.65 -1.66
CA ASP A 299 -32.41 10.39 -0.94
C ASP A 299 -31.06 9.78 -1.34
N CYS A 300 -30.75 9.66 -2.64
CA CYS A 300 -29.48 9.13 -3.14
C CYS A 300 -28.27 10.00 -2.75
N ARG A 301 -28.45 11.31 -2.59
CA ARG A 301 -27.42 12.18 -2.01
C ARG A 301 -27.11 11.83 -0.57
N LYS A 302 -28.14 11.56 0.24
CA LYS A 302 -27.99 11.20 1.68
C LYS A 302 -27.48 9.79 1.89
N THR A 303 -27.93 8.83 1.07
CA THR A 303 -27.60 7.40 1.23
C THR A 303 -26.39 6.97 0.42
N LEU A 304 -26.22 7.47 -0.81
CA LEU A 304 -25.17 7.06 -1.77
C LEU A 304 -24.09 8.13 -1.98
N GLY A 305 -24.20 9.30 -1.34
CA GLY A 305 -23.23 10.39 -1.47
C GLY A 305 -23.16 11.01 -2.87
N GLN A 306 -24.23 10.90 -3.66
CA GLN A 306 -24.29 11.44 -5.03
C GLN A 306 -24.10 12.97 -5.05
N LEU A 307 -23.29 13.47 -5.99
CA LEU A 307 -23.10 14.92 -6.17
C LEU A 307 -24.36 15.53 -6.79
N VAL A 308 -24.98 16.50 -6.12
CA VAL A 308 -26.19 17.19 -6.61
C VAL A 308 -25.86 18.63 -6.95
N VAL A 309 -26.20 19.04 -8.17
CA VAL A 309 -25.95 20.38 -8.72
C VAL A 309 -27.25 21.03 -9.16
N PRO A 310 -27.75 22.06 -8.45
CA PRO A 310 -28.90 22.83 -8.89
C PRO A 310 -28.53 23.95 -9.86
N ILE A 311 -29.36 24.12 -10.89
CA ILE A 311 -29.35 25.23 -11.83
C ILE A 311 -30.70 25.93 -11.71
N PHE A 312 -30.69 27.20 -11.30
CA PHE A 312 -31.87 28.04 -11.17
C PHE A 312 -32.09 28.80 -12.49
N TYR A 313 -32.90 28.22 -13.37
CA TYR A 313 -33.17 28.71 -14.71
C TYR A 313 -34.40 29.64 -14.72
N HIS A 314 -34.15 30.95 -14.88
CA HIS A 314 -35.13 32.03 -14.77
C HIS A 314 -35.98 32.02 -13.49
N VAL A 315 -35.42 31.48 -12.41
CA VAL A 315 -36.01 31.48 -11.06
C VAL A 315 -34.93 31.80 -10.05
N ASP A 316 -35.30 32.45 -8.94
CA ASP A 316 -34.39 32.62 -7.81
C ASP A 316 -34.57 31.48 -6.79
N PRO A 317 -33.53 31.08 -6.03
CA PRO A 317 -33.70 30.11 -4.93
C PRO A 317 -34.82 30.48 -3.95
N SER A 318 -35.09 31.78 -3.74
CA SER A 318 -36.21 32.27 -2.93
C SER A 318 -37.59 32.00 -3.56
N ASP A 319 -37.69 31.95 -4.89
CA ASP A 319 -38.92 31.60 -5.59
C ASP A 319 -39.24 30.11 -5.44
N VAL A 320 -38.21 29.27 -5.44
CA VAL A 320 -38.33 27.82 -5.14
C VAL A 320 -38.79 27.60 -3.69
N ARG A 321 -38.30 28.41 -2.74
CA ARG A 321 -38.82 28.42 -1.35
C ARG A 321 -40.27 28.89 -1.26
N ARG A 322 -40.66 29.90 -2.04
CA ARG A 322 -42.06 30.37 -2.08
C ARG A 322 -43.00 29.34 -2.72
N GLN A 323 -42.51 28.49 -3.63
CA GLN A 323 -43.28 27.36 -4.15
C GLN A 323 -43.58 26.34 -3.02
N PHE A 324 -42.63 26.08 -2.12
CA PHE A 324 -42.87 25.29 -0.90
C PHE A 324 -43.98 25.90 -0.01
N GLU A 325 -43.93 27.21 0.26
CA GLU A 325 -44.93 27.89 1.08
C GLU A 325 -46.35 27.79 0.47
N LYS A 326 -46.47 27.86 -0.86
CA LYS A 326 -47.74 27.63 -1.58
C LYS A 326 -48.24 26.19 -1.43
N PHE A 327 -47.35 25.20 -1.45
CA PHE A 327 -47.71 23.79 -1.20
C PHE A 327 -48.17 23.55 0.24
N CYS A 328 -47.51 24.17 1.23
CA CYS A 328 -47.93 24.13 2.63
C CYS A 328 -49.32 24.76 2.82
N ALA A 329 -49.62 25.89 2.15
CA ALA A 329 -50.94 26.52 2.18
C ALA A 329 -52.05 25.64 1.57
N PHE A 330 -51.72 24.82 0.56
CA PHE A 330 -52.64 23.85 -0.05
C PHE A 330 -52.93 22.65 0.85
N SER A 331 -51.93 22.19 1.62
CA SER A 331 -52.06 21.06 2.56
C SER A 331 -52.99 21.33 3.75
N GLY A 332 -53.24 22.61 4.08
CA GLY A 332 -54.13 23.01 5.17
C GLY A 332 -55.63 23.00 4.85
N LYS A 333 -56.04 22.70 3.60
CA LYS A 333 -57.45 22.91 3.15
C LYS A 333 -58.19 21.73 2.53
N GLN A 334 -57.68 20.49 2.49
CA GLN A 334 -58.51 19.33 2.12
C GLN A 334 -58.25 18.07 2.93
N VAL A 335 -59.36 17.49 3.43
CA VAL A 335 -59.48 16.18 4.04
C VAL A 335 -59.69 15.15 2.92
N GLY A 336 -58.70 14.29 2.65
CA GLY A 336 -58.84 13.19 1.69
C GLY A 336 -57.57 12.34 1.50
N SER A 337 -57.57 11.13 2.07
CA SER A 337 -56.62 10.00 1.90
C SER A 337 -55.16 10.18 2.36
N GLY A 338 -54.76 9.42 3.39
CA GLY A 338 -53.48 9.54 4.12
C GLY A 338 -52.19 9.33 3.32
N ASN A 339 -52.22 8.68 2.15
CA ASN A 339 -51.02 8.47 1.31
C ASN A 339 -50.60 9.72 0.52
N ASN A 340 -51.53 10.61 0.17
CA ASN A 340 -51.21 11.84 -0.58
C ASN A 340 -50.55 12.90 0.31
N LEU A 341 -50.92 12.95 1.60
CA LEU A 341 -50.38 13.94 2.54
C LEU A 341 -48.88 13.73 2.81
N TYR A 342 -48.45 12.46 2.95
CA TYR A 342 -47.05 12.10 3.14
C TYR A 342 -46.18 12.47 1.93
N ARG A 343 -46.67 12.19 0.71
CA ARG A 343 -45.95 12.46 -0.54
C ARG A 343 -45.78 13.96 -0.79
N VAL A 344 -46.83 14.76 -0.56
CA VAL A 344 -46.77 16.23 -0.67
C VAL A 344 -45.81 16.84 0.35
N ARG A 345 -45.75 16.29 1.57
CA ARG A 345 -44.79 16.72 2.58
C ARG A 345 -43.35 16.46 2.14
N ARG A 346 -43.05 15.27 1.61
CA ARG A 346 -41.71 14.92 1.08
C ARG A 346 -41.30 15.81 -0.09
N TRP A 347 -42.21 16.12 -1.00
CA TRP A 347 -41.93 17.06 -2.09
C TRP A 347 -41.58 18.45 -1.55
N GLY A 348 -42.30 18.90 -0.52
CA GLY A 348 -42.02 20.18 0.11
C GLY A 348 -40.63 20.22 0.78
N GLU A 349 -40.30 19.18 1.55
CA GLU A 349 -38.98 19.05 2.19
C GLU A 349 -37.85 19.00 1.15
N ALA A 350 -38.06 18.31 0.03
CA ALA A 350 -37.11 18.21 -1.08
C ALA A 350 -36.87 19.57 -1.79
N LEU A 351 -37.93 20.34 -2.04
CA LEU A 351 -37.82 21.69 -2.62
C LEU A 351 -37.09 22.66 -1.69
N LEU A 352 -37.35 22.57 -0.37
CA LEU A 352 -36.65 23.38 0.61
C LEU A 352 -35.16 23.02 0.65
N GLU A 353 -34.84 21.72 0.67
CA GLU A 353 -33.46 21.23 0.70
C GLU A 353 -32.67 21.65 -0.54
N VAL A 354 -33.22 21.48 -1.75
CA VAL A 354 -32.52 21.88 -2.99
C VAL A 354 -32.33 23.40 -3.09
N SER A 355 -33.26 24.20 -2.57
CA SER A 355 -33.15 25.67 -2.54
C SER A 355 -32.07 26.21 -1.59
N ASN A 356 -31.57 25.36 -0.69
CA ASN A 356 -30.49 25.68 0.24
C ASN A 356 -29.11 25.22 -0.29
N LEU A 357 -29.07 24.58 -1.46
CA LEU A 357 -27.81 24.19 -2.10
C LEU A 357 -27.24 25.33 -2.92
N ALA A 358 -25.92 25.48 -2.83
CA ALA A 358 -25.18 26.37 -3.71
C ALA A 358 -25.28 25.84 -5.15
N GLY A 359 -25.86 26.65 -6.04
CA GLY A 359 -26.06 26.34 -7.44
C GLY A 359 -25.85 27.57 -8.29
N TRP A 360 -26.05 27.43 -9.60
CA TRP A 360 -25.90 28.55 -10.54
C TRP A 360 -27.25 29.15 -10.90
N ALA A 361 -27.36 30.48 -10.89
CA ALA A 361 -28.56 31.19 -11.29
C ALA A 361 -28.33 31.95 -12.60
N THR A 362 -29.27 31.86 -13.54
CA THR A 362 -29.20 32.59 -14.82
C THR A 362 -29.22 34.11 -14.65
N SER A 363 -29.74 34.63 -13.53
CA SER A 363 -29.82 36.06 -13.23
C SER A 363 -28.47 36.73 -12.98
N ASN A 364 -27.42 35.97 -12.62
CA ASN A 364 -26.12 36.50 -12.19
C ASN A 364 -25.01 36.33 -13.25
N MET A 365 -25.35 35.89 -14.47
CA MET A 365 -24.38 35.46 -15.48
C MET A 365 -24.49 36.23 -16.80
N LYS A 366 -23.35 36.46 -17.48
CA LYS A 366 -23.25 37.27 -18.71
C LYS A 366 -23.94 36.63 -19.94
N SER A 367 -24.04 35.30 -20.01
CA SER A 367 -24.75 34.55 -21.07
C SER A 367 -25.04 33.09 -20.66
N GLU A 368 -26.05 32.47 -21.27
CA GLU A 368 -26.36 31.04 -21.07
C GLU A 368 -25.22 30.12 -21.52
N SER A 369 -24.51 30.46 -22.60
CA SER A 369 -23.35 29.69 -23.06
C SER A 369 -22.19 29.70 -22.07
N PHE A 370 -21.96 30.82 -21.39
CA PHE A 370 -20.93 30.93 -20.36
C PHE A 370 -21.32 30.10 -19.12
N LEU A 371 -22.59 30.17 -18.70
CA LEU A 371 -23.14 29.34 -17.64
C LEU A 371 -22.96 27.84 -17.93
N LEU A 372 -23.27 27.40 -19.16
CA LEU A 372 -23.08 26.00 -19.57
C LEU A 372 -21.60 25.58 -19.51
N HIS A 373 -20.69 26.43 -19.99
CA HIS A 373 -19.25 26.14 -19.93
C HIS A 373 -18.77 26.01 -18.48
N GLU A 374 -19.16 26.92 -17.60
CA GLU A 374 -18.76 26.93 -16.20
C GLU A 374 -19.33 25.72 -15.43
N VAL A 375 -20.61 25.40 -15.64
CA VAL A 375 -21.28 24.25 -15.03
C VAL A 375 -20.61 22.95 -15.47
N VAL A 376 -20.39 22.76 -16.78
CA VAL A 376 -19.78 21.53 -17.32
C VAL A 376 -18.31 21.42 -16.91
N SER A 377 -17.55 22.51 -16.92
CA SER A 377 -16.17 22.52 -16.44
C SER A 377 -16.10 22.14 -14.97
N SER A 378 -16.91 22.78 -14.11
CA SER A 378 -16.97 22.49 -12.67
C SER A 378 -17.42 21.05 -12.39
N LEU A 379 -18.41 20.54 -13.12
CA LEU A 379 -18.86 19.15 -13.03
C LEU A 379 -17.75 18.18 -13.43
N SER A 380 -17.06 18.43 -14.55
CA SER A 380 -15.97 17.57 -15.02
C SER A 380 -14.82 17.51 -14.01
N GLU A 381 -14.46 18.63 -13.39
CA GLU A 381 -13.42 18.70 -12.37
C GLU A 381 -13.83 18.01 -11.07
N LYS A 382 -15.06 18.21 -10.60
CA LYS A 382 -15.59 17.54 -9.40
C LYS A 382 -15.74 16.03 -9.62
N LEU A 383 -16.13 15.59 -10.81
CA LEU A 383 -16.18 14.17 -11.19
C LEU A 383 -14.79 13.54 -11.33
N ARG A 384 -13.77 14.32 -11.71
CA ARG A 384 -12.36 13.88 -11.67
C ARG A 384 -11.83 13.79 -10.24
N GLN A 385 -12.19 14.73 -9.35
CA GLN A 385 -11.74 14.73 -7.95
C GLN A 385 -12.32 13.58 -7.11
N THR A 386 -13.56 13.16 -7.37
CA THR A 386 -14.17 11.98 -6.71
C THR A 386 -13.52 10.64 -7.10
N SER A 387 -12.55 10.64 -8.02
CA SER A 387 -11.83 9.44 -8.47
C SER A 387 -10.46 9.21 -7.80
N LEU A 388 -9.98 10.16 -6.99
CA LEU A 388 -8.64 10.09 -6.38
C LEU A 388 -8.68 9.27 -5.09
N VAL A 389 -7.98 8.13 -5.08
CA VAL A 389 -7.91 7.21 -3.95
C VAL A 389 -7.01 7.76 -2.84
N GLY A 390 -7.45 7.66 -1.58
CA GLY A 390 -6.62 7.94 -0.39
C GLY A 390 -6.22 9.40 -0.15
N ILE A 391 -6.62 10.34 -1.01
CA ILE A 391 -6.06 11.70 -1.00
C ILE A 391 -6.62 12.57 0.14
N ASP A 392 -7.86 12.33 0.60
CA ASP A 392 -8.52 13.13 1.64
C ASP A 392 -7.80 13.10 2.99
N SER A 393 -7.20 11.97 3.36
CA SER A 393 -6.43 11.84 4.60
C SER A 393 -5.20 12.75 4.57
N ARG A 394 -4.51 12.81 3.42
CA ARG A 394 -3.33 13.63 3.15
C ARG A 394 -3.70 15.11 3.06
N ILE A 395 -4.79 15.45 2.36
CA ILE A 395 -5.32 16.82 2.30
C ILE A 395 -5.60 17.34 3.72
N ARG A 396 -6.27 16.57 4.59
CA ARG A 396 -6.54 17.00 5.97
C ARG A 396 -5.26 17.30 6.75
N LYS A 397 -4.18 16.53 6.55
CA LYS A 397 -2.89 16.77 7.20
C LYS A 397 -2.26 18.07 6.71
N VAL A 398 -2.20 18.30 5.40
CA VAL A 398 -1.64 19.54 4.83
C VAL A 398 -2.51 20.76 5.18
N MET A 399 -3.83 20.61 5.19
CA MET A 399 -4.77 21.69 5.59
C MET A 399 -4.57 22.13 7.04
N LYS A 400 -4.18 21.21 7.94
CA LYS A 400 -3.79 21.58 9.32
C LYS A 400 -2.51 22.42 9.33
N LEU A 401 -1.53 22.08 8.49
CA LEU A 401 -0.27 22.84 8.37
C LEU A 401 -0.48 24.21 7.72
N LEU A 402 -1.46 24.33 6.82
CA LEU A 402 -1.81 25.61 6.19
C LEU A 402 -2.50 26.59 7.15
N CYS A 403 -2.94 26.21 8.36
CA CYS A 403 -3.46 27.11 9.40
C CYS A 403 -4.35 28.27 8.85
N LEU A 404 -5.39 27.97 8.07
CA LEU A 404 -6.18 28.96 7.30
C LEU A 404 -6.87 30.09 8.11
N GLY A 405 -6.83 30.01 9.46
CA GLY A 405 -7.36 31.03 10.38
C GLY A 405 -6.31 31.98 10.96
N SER A 406 -5.01 31.81 10.68
CA SER A 406 -3.95 32.73 11.14
C SER A 406 -3.79 33.93 10.19
N SER A 407 -3.54 35.11 10.77
CA SER A 407 -3.22 36.37 10.09
C SER A 407 -1.83 36.40 9.44
N ASP A 408 -0.98 35.41 9.71
CA ASP A 408 0.42 35.43 9.31
C ASP A 408 0.57 34.96 7.86
N VAL A 409 1.70 35.22 7.20
CA VAL A 409 2.02 34.63 5.89
C VAL A 409 2.68 33.26 6.12
N GLY A 410 2.04 32.19 5.65
CA GLY A 410 2.50 30.82 5.89
C GLY A 410 3.06 30.16 4.63
N ILE A 411 4.28 29.62 4.72
CA ILE A 411 4.91 28.82 3.66
C ILE A 411 4.89 27.35 4.08
N VAL A 412 4.33 26.49 3.23
CA VAL A 412 4.32 25.04 3.42
C VAL A 412 5.11 24.37 2.32
N GLY A 413 6.17 23.66 2.71
CA GLY A 413 6.96 22.83 1.80
C GLY A 413 6.44 21.41 1.74
N ILE A 414 6.24 20.86 0.55
CA ILE A 414 5.79 19.48 0.33
C ILE A 414 6.89 18.75 -0.44
N HIS A 415 7.45 17.70 0.17
CA HIS A 415 8.53 16.93 -0.43
C HIS A 415 8.21 15.43 -0.51
N GLY A 416 8.96 14.69 -1.33
CA GLY A 416 8.79 13.25 -1.53
C GLY A 416 9.28 12.77 -2.89
N MET A 417 9.34 11.45 -3.07
CA MET A 417 9.87 10.80 -4.29
C MET A 417 9.13 11.20 -5.58
N ALA A 418 9.79 11.10 -6.73
CA ALA A 418 9.16 11.25 -8.04
C ALA A 418 8.00 10.26 -8.22
N GLY A 419 6.87 10.70 -8.78
CA GLY A 419 5.70 9.85 -9.01
C GLY A 419 4.83 9.52 -7.78
N VAL A 420 5.19 10.00 -6.57
CA VAL A 420 4.40 9.77 -5.33
C VAL A 420 3.07 10.55 -5.27
N GLY A 421 2.86 11.50 -6.19
CA GLY A 421 1.60 12.25 -6.30
C GLY A 421 1.61 13.63 -5.62
N LYS A 422 2.77 14.27 -5.43
CA LYS A 422 2.89 15.65 -4.89
C LYS A 422 2.04 16.66 -5.66
N THR A 423 2.25 16.76 -6.98
CA THR A 423 1.47 17.64 -7.87
C THR A 423 -0.04 17.36 -7.77
N THR A 424 -0.43 16.08 -7.72
CA THR A 424 -1.83 15.67 -7.58
C THR A 424 -2.43 16.13 -6.25
N LEU A 425 -1.69 15.99 -5.15
CA LEU A 425 -2.10 16.44 -3.81
C LEU A 425 -2.29 17.96 -3.79
N VAL A 426 -1.33 18.72 -4.33
CA VAL A 426 -1.42 20.19 -4.31
C VAL A 426 -2.51 20.70 -5.24
N LYS A 427 -2.70 20.10 -6.43
CA LYS A 427 -3.85 20.41 -7.31
C LYS A 427 -5.18 20.18 -6.59
N ALA A 428 -5.31 19.08 -5.85
CA ALA A 428 -6.52 18.80 -5.07
C ALA A 428 -6.75 19.83 -3.95
N ILE A 429 -5.69 20.27 -3.27
CA ILE A 429 -5.77 21.32 -2.24
C ILE A 429 -6.14 22.66 -2.87
N TYR A 430 -5.43 23.08 -3.91
CA TYR A 430 -5.65 24.35 -4.62
C TYR A 430 -7.12 24.50 -5.04
N ASN A 431 -7.67 23.49 -5.71
CA ASN A 431 -9.06 23.51 -6.16
C ASN A 431 -10.05 23.64 -5.00
N ARG A 432 -9.71 23.16 -3.80
CA ARG A 432 -10.59 23.19 -2.62
C ARG A 432 -10.56 24.52 -1.86
N ILE A 433 -9.47 25.28 -1.94
CA ILE A 433 -9.28 26.48 -1.11
C ILE A 433 -9.09 27.78 -1.90
N HIS A 434 -8.77 27.73 -3.21
CA HIS A 434 -8.44 28.93 -4.00
C HIS A 434 -9.52 30.01 -3.91
N SER A 435 -10.80 29.64 -3.88
CA SER A 435 -11.94 30.57 -3.80
C SER A 435 -12.04 31.33 -2.48
N THR A 436 -11.25 30.97 -1.46
CA THR A 436 -11.20 31.66 -0.15
C THR A 436 -10.14 32.75 -0.06
N PHE A 437 -9.43 32.99 -1.16
CA PHE A 437 -8.37 33.99 -1.32
C PHE A 437 -8.79 35.04 -2.35
N ASN A 438 -8.25 36.26 -2.25
CA ASN A 438 -8.53 37.35 -3.19
C ASN A 438 -7.91 37.11 -4.57
N ALA A 439 -6.77 36.42 -4.61
CA ALA A 439 -6.10 36.00 -5.83
C ALA A 439 -5.40 34.66 -5.62
N SER A 440 -5.28 33.88 -6.71
CA SER A 440 -4.62 32.58 -6.65
C SER A 440 -3.85 32.27 -7.93
N CYS A 441 -2.67 31.65 -7.78
CA CYS A 441 -1.83 31.26 -8.90
C CYS A 441 -1.25 29.86 -8.68
N PHE A 442 -1.26 29.05 -9.75
CA PHE A 442 -0.62 27.74 -9.82
C PHE A 442 0.46 27.79 -10.90
N VAL A 443 1.72 27.60 -10.52
CA VAL A 443 2.87 27.56 -11.44
C VAL A 443 3.32 26.11 -11.58
N GLU A 444 3.10 25.49 -12.73
CA GLU A 444 3.42 24.08 -12.99
C GLU A 444 4.92 23.82 -13.22
N SER A 445 5.66 24.77 -13.79
CA SER A 445 7.12 24.71 -13.91
C SER A 445 7.72 26.11 -13.95
N PHE A 446 8.65 26.39 -13.04
CA PHE A 446 9.22 27.74 -12.89
C PHE A 446 10.10 28.18 -14.08
N ARG A 447 10.59 27.23 -14.92
CA ARG A 447 11.45 27.53 -16.08
C ARG A 447 10.74 28.20 -17.26
N GLU A 448 9.42 27.98 -17.42
CA GLU A 448 8.63 28.63 -18.49
C GLU A 448 8.11 30.02 -18.06
N TYR A 449 8.27 30.37 -16.78
CA TYR A 449 7.89 31.68 -16.25
C TYR A 449 9.06 32.65 -16.28
N SER A 450 8.84 33.83 -16.88
CA SER A 450 9.80 34.94 -16.92
C SER A 450 9.92 35.68 -15.57
N GLY A 451 10.12 34.93 -14.48
CA GLY A 451 10.35 35.44 -13.13
C GLY A 451 9.13 36.00 -12.38
N ILE A 452 9.40 36.59 -11.20
CA ILE A 452 8.43 37.16 -10.24
C ILE A 452 7.52 38.22 -10.86
N SER A 453 8.04 39.01 -11.80
CA SER A 453 7.30 40.12 -12.43
C SER A 453 6.08 39.61 -13.21
N ALA A 454 6.18 38.44 -13.85
CA ALA A 454 5.06 37.79 -14.53
C ALA A 454 4.04 37.23 -13.51
N LEU A 455 4.52 36.61 -12.43
CA LEU A 455 3.67 36.12 -11.34
C LEU A 455 2.84 37.25 -10.71
N ARG A 456 3.49 38.40 -10.42
CA ARG A 456 2.82 39.59 -9.86
C ARG A 456 1.77 40.16 -10.81
N LYS A 457 2.10 40.31 -12.09
CA LYS A 457 1.15 40.80 -13.11
C LYS A 457 -0.08 39.90 -13.23
N GLN A 458 0.12 38.58 -13.18
CA GLN A 458 -0.99 37.62 -13.22
C GLN A 458 -1.86 37.69 -11.96
N LEU A 459 -1.25 37.74 -10.77
CA LEU A 459 -1.99 37.89 -9.52
C LEU A 459 -2.74 39.23 -9.45
N PHE A 460 -2.12 40.32 -9.91
CA PHE A 460 -2.72 41.65 -9.97
C PHE A 460 -3.90 41.72 -10.93
N SER A 461 -3.82 41.04 -12.08
CA SER A 461 -4.93 40.98 -13.06
C SER A 461 -6.21 40.30 -12.54
N GLN A 462 -6.11 39.52 -11.45
CA GLN A 462 -7.27 38.93 -10.79
C GLN A 462 -7.88 39.84 -9.72
N ILE A 463 -7.15 40.86 -9.27
CA ILE A 463 -7.55 41.79 -8.19
C ILE A 463 -8.07 43.10 -8.76
N SER A 464 -7.50 43.60 -9.86
CA SER A 464 -7.80 44.91 -10.45
C SER A 464 -8.09 44.84 -11.95
N GLU A 465 -9.08 45.62 -12.42
CA GLU A 465 -9.51 45.67 -13.83
C GLU A 465 -8.63 46.57 -14.73
N GLU A 466 -7.70 47.35 -14.15
CA GLU A 466 -6.83 48.28 -14.89
C GLU A 466 -5.53 47.61 -15.40
N GLN A 467 -5.30 47.65 -16.73
CA GLN A 467 -4.19 46.92 -17.39
C GLN A 467 -2.83 47.63 -17.37
N SER A 468 -2.69 48.80 -16.74
CA SER A 468 -1.43 49.57 -16.75
C SER A 468 -1.16 50.28 -15.43
N SER A 469 -0.35 49.66 -14.57
CA SER A 469 0.14 50.28 -13.33
C SER A 469 1.65 50.03 -13.14
N SER A 470 2.32 50.96 -12.46
CA SER A 470 3.74 50.86 -12.07
C SER A 470 3.99 49.70 -11.09
N ASP A 471 5.20 49.11 -11.07
CA ASP A 471 5.56 47.99 -10.18
C ASP A 471 5.34 48.31 -8.68
N ASP A 472 5.46 49.57 -8.27
CA ASP A 472 5.21 50.05 -6.89
C ASP A 472 3.72 50.02 -6.48
N THR A 473 2.82 50.16 -7.45
CA THR A 473 1.36 50.06 -7.22
C THR A 473 0.93 48.60 -7.08
N VAL A 474 1.50 47.73 -7.93
CA VAL A 474 1.25 46.28 -7.91
C VAL A 474 1.69 45.65 -6.58
N THR A 475 2.87 46.03 -6.09
CA THR A 475 3.41 45.55 -4.80
C THR A 475 2.58 46.02 -3.60
N ASN A 476 2.14 47.29 -3.57
CA ASN A 476 1.34 47.82 -2.48
C ASN A 476 -0.07 47.20 -2.38
N GLU A 477 -0.72 46.89 -3.51
CA GLU A 477 -2.03 46.22 -3.49
C GLU A 477 -1.92 44.72 -3.15
N LEU A 478 -0.92 44.03 -3.69
CA LEU A 478 -0.63 42.63 -3.33
C LEU A 478 -0.22 42.48 -1.85
N GLY A 479 0.41 43.50 -1.28
CA GLY A 479 0.72 43.59 0.15
C GLY A 479 -0.48 43.77 1.07
N ARG A 480 -1.68 44.02 0.52
CA ARG A 480 -2.94 44.12 1.27
C ARG A 480 -3.92 42.98 0.99
N ALA A 481 -3.71 42.25 -0.11
CA ALA A 481 -4.58 41.16 -0.54
C ALA A 481 -4.18 39.81 0.10
N LYS A 482 -5.16 38.96 0.37
CA LYS A 482 -4.93 37.58 0.82
C LYS A 482 -4.73 36.68 -0.39
N VAL A 483 -3.52 36.16 -0.60
CA VAL A 483 -3.14 35.45 -1.84
C VAL A 483 -2.78 33.98 -1.58
N LEU A 484 -3.12 33.09 -2.52
CA LEU A 484 -2.66 31.70 -2.56
C LEU A 484 -1.70 31.47 -3.72
N ILE A 485 -0.48 31.00 -3.44
CA ILE A 485 0.53 30.72 -4.46
C ILE A 485 0.95 29.26 -4.37
N VAL A 486 0.94 28.55 -5.50
CA VAL A 486 1.51 27.22 -5.62
C VAL A 486 2.67 27.26 -6.60
N LEU A 487 3.84 26.78 -6.15
CA LEU A 487 5.03 26.59 -6.94
C LEU A 487 5.33 25.09 -7.02
N ASP A 488 5.11 24.48 -8.19
CA ASP A 488 5.26 23.04 -8.40
C ASP A 488 6.62 22.66 -9.02
N ASP A 489 7.18 21.51 -8.62
CA ASP A 489 8.42 20.87 -9.11
C ASP A 489 9.68 21.76 -9.07
N ILE A 490 9.93 22.42 -7.93
CA ILE A 490 11.16 23.19 -7.69
C ILE A 490 12.35 22.24 -7.52
N ARG A 491 13.44 22.51 -8.26
CA ARG A 491 14.64 21.65 -8.30
C ARG A 491 15.84 22.18 -7.52
N ASP A 492 16.05 23.50 -7.48
CA ASP A 492 17.22 24.12 -6.84
C ASP A 492 16.78 25.33 -5.98
N ALA A 493 17.42 25.50 -4.82
CA ALA A 493 17.27 26.67 -3.97
C ALA A 493 17.62 27.98 -4.71
N LYS A 494 18.50 27.96 -5.71
CA LYS A 494 18.85 29.14 -6.54
C LYS A 494 17.66 29.69 -7.34
N GLU A 495 16.74 28.82 -7.77
CA GLU A 495 15.51 29.25 -8.47
C GLU A 495 14.66 30.16 -7.56
N LEU A 496 14.69 29.90 -6.25
CA LEU A 496 13.97 30.65 -5.21
C LEU A 496 14.82 31.63 -4.41
N ALA A 497 16.14 31.62 -4.55
CA ALA A 497 17.01 32.62 -3.91
C ALA A 497 16.73 34.04 -4.43
N SER A 498 16.24 34.15 -5.67
CA SER A 498 15.70 35.41 -6.22
C SER A 498 14.38 35.86 -5.58
N LEU A 499 13.67 34.96 -4.90
CA LEU A 499 12.32 35.11 -4.33
C LEU A 499 12.33 35.33 -2.80
N SER A 500 13.38 34.93 -2.08
CA SER A 500 13.40 34.81 -0.61
C SER A 500 13.18 36.12 0.15
N GLY A 501 13.59 37.27 -0.41
CA GLY A 501 13.32 38.59 0.18
C GLY A 501 11.93 39.15 -0.13
N GLU A 502 11.28 38.66 -1.20
CA GLU A 502 10.03 39.22 -1.74
C GLU A 502 8.78 38.37 -1.46
N LEU A 503 8.95 37.08 -1.14
CA LEU A 503 7.84 36.16 -0.78
C LEU A 503 7.11 36.55 0.52
N PHE A 504 7.70 37.40 1.35
CA PHE A 504 7.10 37.90 2.59
C PHE A 504 6.36 39.24 2.42
N SER A 505 6.30 39.78 1.19
CA SER A 505 5.68 41.08 0.89
C SER A 505 4.15 41.03 0.67
N PHE A 506 3.51 39.88 0.87
CA PHE A 506 2.07 39.69 0.65
C PHE A 506 1.23 40.01 1.88
N GLY A 507 -0.06 40.28 1.66
CA GLY A 507 -0.99 40.65 2.74
C GLY A 507 -1.22 39.56 3.79
N PRO A 508 -1.68 39.95 5.00
CA PRO A 508 -2.01 39.04 6.09
C PRO A 508 -2.92 37.89 5.66
N GLY A 509 -2.61 36.66 6.09
CA GLY A 509 -3.37 35.46 5.76
C GLY A 509 -3.03 34.81 4.40
N SER A 510 -1.99 35.27 3.71
CA SER A 510 -1.51 34.67 2.46
C SER A 510 -0.81 33.32 2.68
N ARG A 511 -0.92 32.41 1.71
CA ARG A 511 -0.36 31.05 1.79
C ARG A 511 0.44 30.69 0.55
N ILE A 512 1.65 30.18 0.75
CA ILE A 512 2.54 29.72 -0.31
C ILE A 512 2.78 28.23 -0.13
N ILE A 513 2.54 27.45 -1.18
CA ILE A 513 2.81 26.01 -1.21
C ILE A 513 3.94 25.76 -2.20
N ILE A 514 4.99 25.13 -1.74
CA ILE A 514 6.15 24.75 -2.55
C ILE A 514 6.16 23.22 -2.65
N THR A 515 6.24 22.65 -3.85
CA THR A 515 6.55 21.24 -4.01
C THR A 515 7.97 21.05 -4.53
N THR A 516 8.65 20.05 -3.98
CA THR A 516 10.00 19.67 -4.42
C THR A 516 10.23 18.18 -4.19
N ARG A 517 11.29 17.64 -4.78
CA ARG A 517 11.77 16.28 -4.52
C ARG A 517 12.74 16.26 -3.34
N CYS A 518 13.40 17.40 -3.10
CA CYS A 518 14.49 17.56 -2.15
C CYS A 518 14.03 18.27 -0.86
N LYS A 519 14.32 17.68 0.30
CA LYS A 519 14.04 18.33 1.58
C LYS A 519 14.99 19.50 1.85
N ASP A 520 16.24 19.42 1.40
CA ASP A 520 17.28 20.44 1.68
C ASP A 520 17.04 21.75 0.91
N VAL A 521 16.36 21.70 -0.24
CA VAL A 521 15.84 22.89 -0.91
C VAL A 521 14.86 23.64 0.02
N LEU A 522 14.03 22.94 0.79
CA LEU A 522 13.12 23.59 1.76
C LEU A 522 13.87 24.14 2.97
N THR A 523 14.85 23.39 3.48
CA THR A 523 15.67 23.79 4.63
C THR A 523 16.52 25.03 4.31
N SER A 524 17.15 25.06 3.14
CA SER A 524 17.95 26.21 2.66
C SER A 524 17.11 27.47 2.42
N LEU A 525 15.81 27.31 2.16
CA LEU A 525 14.86 28.41 2.06
C LEU A 525 14.28 28.86 3.41
N GLY A 526 14.67 28.22 4.52
CA GLY A 526 14.16 28.54 5.86
C GLY A 526 12.68 28.15 6.07
N VAL A 527 12.17 27.18 5.31
CA VAL A 527 10.78 26.72 5.42
C VAL A 527 10.65 25.75 6.60
N ASN A 528 10.07 26.21 7.71
CA ASN A 528 9.93 25.42 8.93
C ASN A 528 8.75 24.41 8.88
N CYS A 529 7.77 24.62 8.00
CA CYS A 529 6.58 23.78 7.90
C CYS A 529 6.67 22.86 6.67
N THR A 530 7.19 21.65 6.85
CA THR A 530 7.35 20.66 5.77
C THR A 530 6.42 19.46 5.92
N TYR A 531 5.93 18.93 4.80
CA TYR A 531 5.13 17.70 4.73
C TYR A 531 5.75 16.70 3.74
N GLU A 532 6.10 15.52 4.24
CA GLU A 532 6.58 14.41 3.41
C GLU A 532 5.39 13.60 2.87
N VAL A 533 5.29 13.50 1.54
CA VAL A 533 4.28 12.68 0.87
C VAL A 533 4.78 11.23 0.82
N LYS A 534 4.17 10.39 1.67
CA LYS A 534 4.39 8.94 1.65
C LYS A 534 3.57 8.26 0.55
N GLY A 535 4.03 7.09 0.12
CA GLY A 535 3.32 6.20 -0.79
C GLY A 535 1.91 5.82 -0.28
N LEU A 536 1.12 5.22 -1.16
CA LEU A 536 -0.18 4.65 -0.83
C LEU A 536 -0.01 3.44 0.08
N ASP A 537 -0.92 3.26 1.04
CA ASP A 537 -0.99 2.01 1.80
C ASP A 537 -1.50 0.85 0.92
N ASP A 538 -1.46 -0.38 1.42
CA ASP A 538 -1.82 -1.55 0.63
C ASP A 538 -3.28 -1.52 0.13
N ALA A 539 -4.20 -0.97 0.93
CA ALA A 539 -5.61 -0.86 0.57
C ALA A 539 -5.84 0.22 -0.49
N GLU A 540 -5.23 1.40 -0.31
CA GLU A 540 -5.24 2.50 -1.27
C GLU A 540 -4.55 2.09 -2.59
N SER A 541 -3.46 1.33 -2.49
CA SER A 541 -2.71 0.83 -3.64
C SER A 541 -3.52 -0.17 -4.44
N LEU A 542 -4.19 -1.10 -3.75
CA LEU A 542 -5.09 -2.08 -4.35
C LEU A 542 -6.24 -1.40 -5.08
N GLU A 543 -6.86 -0.41 -4.47
CA GLU A 543 -7.97 0.31 -5.08
C GLU A 543 -7.53 1.11 -6.31
N LEU A 544 -6.40 1.83 -6.24
CA LEU A 544 -5.89 2.60 -7.38
C LEU A 544 -5.50 1.69 -8.55
N PHE A 545 -4.78 0.60 -8.27
CA PHE A 545 -4.41 -0.39 -9.27
C PHE A 545 -5.64 -1.05 -9.88
N SER A 546 -6.61 -1.45 -9.05
CA SER A 546 -7.81 -2.13 -9.53
C SER A 546 -8.65 -1.22 -10.44
N ARG A 547 -8.73 0.07 -10.10
CA ARG A 547 -9.40 1.05 -10.97
C ARG A 547 -8.71 1.19 -12.32
N ALA A 548 -7.37 1.15 -12.34
CA ALA A 548 -6.60 1.21 -13.58
C ALA A 548 -6.67 -0.08 -14.41
N ALA A 549 -6.63 -1.25 -13.77
CA ALA A 549 -6.60 -2.56 -14.42
C ALA A 549 -7.98 -3.10 -14.80
N PHE A 550 -8.98 -2.94 -13.93
CA PHE A 550 -10.30 -3.54 -14.09
C PHE A 550 -11.44 -2.51 -14.26
N GLY A 551 -11.16 -1.22 -14.09
CA GLY A 551 -12.20 -0.17 -14.13
C GLY A 551 -13.08 -0.12 -12.87
N LYS A 552 -12.74 -0.88 -11.81
CA LYS A 552 -13.50 -0.98 -10.55
C LYS A 552 -12.57 -0.96 -9.33
N GLY A 553 -13.09 -0.66 -8.14
CA GLY A 553 -12.29 -0.49 -6.91
C GLY A 553 -11.67 -1.77 -6.34
N THR A 554 -12.04 -2.95 -6.85
CA THR A 554 -11.56 -4.24 -6.35
C THR A 554 -11.20 -5.18 -7.50
N PRO A 555 -10.15 -6.01 -7.36
CA PRO A 555 -9.81 -6.99 -8.38
C PRO A 555 -10.84 -8.12 -8.43
N ASP A 556 -10.93 -8.81 -9.57
CA ASP A 556 -11.64 -10.08 -9.64
C ASP A 556 -10.94 -11.14 -8.77
N LYS A 557 -11.71 -12.07 -8.18
CA LYS A 557 -11.19 -13.08 -7.24
C LYS A 557 -10.00 -13.85 -7.81
N ASP A 558 -10.03 -14.16 -9.10
CA ASP A 558 -8.99 -14.95 -9.78
C ASP A 558 -7.67 -14.18 -9.99
N TYR A 559 -7.69 -12.85 -9.79
CA TYR A 559 -6.56 -11.94 -9.97
C TYR A 559 -6.04 -11.36 -8.65
N LEU A 560 -6.59 -11.77 -7.50
CA LEU A 560 -6.30 -11.14 -6.20
C LEU A 560 -4.85 -11.39 -5.76
N GLU A 561 -4.33 -12.61 -5.91
CA GLU A 561 -2.93 -12.96 -5.62
C GLU A 561 -1.94 -12.28 -6.57
N LEU A 562 -2.25 -12.26 -7.87
CA LEU A 562 -1.44 -11.59 -8.89
C LEU A 562 -1.39 -10.07 -8.65
N SER A 563 -2.54 -9.48 -8.32
CA SER A 563 -2.63 -8.07 -7.93
C SER A 563 -1.76 -7.80 -6.70
N GLY A 564 -1.83 -8.63 -5.66
CA GLY A 564 -0.97 -8.50 -4.48
C GLY A 564 0.53 -8.50 -4.80
N SER A 565 0.96 -9.34 -5.74
CA SER A 565 2.35 -9.38 -6.21
C SER A 565 2.77 -8.09 -6.93
N ILE A 566 1.87 -7.51 -7.74
CA ILE A 566 2.10 -6.23 -8.43
C ILE A 566 2.11 -5.05 -7.44
N LEU A 567 1.24 -5.06 -6.43
CA LEU A 567 1.23 -4.02 -5.39
C LEU A 567 2.55 -4.01 -4.62
N LYS A 568 3.04 -5.18 -4.24
CA LYS A 568 4.34 -5.34 -3.58
C LYS A 568 5.47 -4.75 -4.44
N TYR A 569 5.46 -5.06 -5.74
CA TYR A 569 6.41 -4.51 -6.70
C TYR A 569 6.33 -2.97 -6.81
N ALA A 570 5.13 -2.42 -6.98
CA ALA A 570 4.94 -0.98 -7.10
C ALA A 570 5.23 -0.21 -5.80
N SER A 571 5.30 -0.91 -4.65
CA SER A 571 5.67 -0.36 -3.33
C SER A 571 4.90 0.92 -2.98
N GLY A 572 3.59 0.93 -3.27
CA GLY A 572 2.71 2.07 -2.97
C GLY A 572 2.92 3.31 -3.85
N LEU A 573 3.69 3.23 -4.94
CA LEU A 573 3.92 4.37 -5.85
C LEU A 573 2.73 4.56 -6.83
N PRO A 574 1.94 5.65 -6.72
CA PRO A 574 0.73 5.83 -7.53
C PRO A 574 0.97 5.77 -9.04
N LEU A 575 2.08 6.34 -9.51
CA LEU A 575 2.40 6.37 -10.93
C LEU A 575 2.72 4.97 -11.46
N ALA A 576 3.48 4.16 -10.71
CA ALA A 576 3.77 2.78 -11.08
C ALA A 576 2.49 1.94 -11.10
N LEU A 577 1.64 2.07 -10.08
CA LEU A 577 0.35 1.39 -10.01
C LEU A 577 -0.55 1.72 -11.20
N LYS A 578 -0.62 3.00 -11.58
CA LYS A 578 -1.44 3.45 -12.71
C LYS A 578 -0.92 2.92 -14.04
N VAL A 579 0.40 2.95 -14.27
CA VAL A 579 1.01 2.46 -15.50
C VAL A 579 0.85 0.94 -15.63
N LEU A 580 1.17 0.19 -14.59
CA LEU A 580 1.01 -1.27 -14.57
C LEU A 580 -0.45 -1.68 -14.74
N GLY A 581 -1.36 -1.01 -14.03
CA GLY A 581 -2.79 -1.26 -14.18
C GLY A 581 -3.28 -0.98 -15.60
N SER A 582 -2.89 0.15 -16.20
CA SER A 582 -3.28 0.47 -17.58
C SER A 582 -2.70 -0.48 -18.62
N THR A 583 -1.48 -1.01 -18.38
CA THR A 583 -0.82 -1.97 -19.28
C THR A 583 -1.54 -3.32 -19.26
N LEU A 584 -2.03 -3.71 -18.09
CA LEU A 584 -2.73 -4.96 -17.85
C LEU A 584 -4.24 -4.89 -18.12
N HIS A 585 -4.75 -3.70 -18.48
CA HIS A 585 -6.17 -3.49 -18.71
C HIS A 585 -6.69 -4.38 -19.85
N GLY A 586 -7.71 -5.19 -19.57
CA GLY A 586 -8.30 -6.12 -20.55
C GLY A 586 -7.41 -7.31 -20.93
N SER A 587 -6.28 -7.51 -20.25
CA SER A 587 -5.36 -8.63 -20.51
C SER A 587 -5.83 -9.93 -19.84
N SER A 588 -5.49 -11.09 -20.43
CA SER A 588 -5.83 -12.40 -19.88
C SER A 588 -4.97 -12.76 -18.64
N LYS A 589 -5.44 -13.66 -17.78
CA LYS A 589 -4.68 -14.17 -16.63
C LYS A 589 -3.29 -14.69 -17.01
N GLN A 590 -3.17 -15.39 -18.13
CA GLN A 590 -1.88 -15.87 -18.65
C GLN A 590 -0.91 -14.72 -18.97
N ALA A 591 -1.42 -13.61 -19.52
CA ALA A 591 -0.60 -12.42 -19.77
C ALA A 591 -0.15 -11.75 -18.47
N TRP A 592 -0.96 -11.77 -17.41
CA TRP A 592 -0.56 -11.30 -16.08
C TRP A 592 0.53 -12.17 -15.46
N GLU A 593 0.37 -13.50 -15.53
CA GLU A 593 1.37 -14.46 -15.05
C GLU A 593 2.69 -14.34 -15.82
N ALA A 594 2.63 -14.09 -17.14
CA ALA A 594 3.81 -13.85 -17.98
C ALA A 594 4.47 -12.48 -17.74
N LEU A 595 3.72 -11.47 -17.30
CA LEU A 595 4.26 -10.13 -17.07
C LEU A 595 5.18 -10.06 -15.83
N MET A 596 4.93 -10.85 -14.79
CA MET A 596 5.71 -10.78 -13.54
C MET A 596 7.20 -11.15 -13.71
N PRO A 597 7.58 -12.24 -14.41
CA PRO A 597 8.96 -12.49 -14.79
C PRO A 597 9.50 -11.40 -15.73
N GLN A 598 8.65 -10.91 -16.64
CA GLN A 598 9.07 -9.92 -17.62
C GLN A 598 9.37 -8.57 -17.00
N LEU A 599 8.61 -8.10 -15.99
CA LEU A 599 8.83 -6.83 -15.27
C LEU A 599 10.26 -6.72 -14.71
N LYS A 600 10.78 -7.81 -14.14
CA LYS A 600 12.17 -7.91 -13.67
C LYS A 600 13.20 -7.93 -14.81
N SER A 601 12.75 -8.28 -16.02
CA SER A 601 13.56 -8.32 -17.25
C SER A 601 13.39 -7.07 -18.14
N LEU A 602 12.46 -6.15 -17.81
CA LEU A 602 12.00 -5.14 -18.75
C LEU A 602 13.10 -4.11 -19.10
N PRO A 603 13.09 -3.58 -20.34
CA PRO A 603 13.99 -2.50 -20.71
C PRO A 603 13.52 -1.17 -20.09
N GLY A 604 14.45 -0.35 -19.61
CA GLY A 604 14.18 0.91 -18.89
C GLY A 604 13.34 1.99 -19.60
N HIS A 605 12.96 1.82 -20.88
CA HIS A 605 12.05 2.75 -21.57
C HIS A 605 10.56 2.50 -21.28
N GLN A 606 10.20 1.34 -20.72
CA GLN A 606 8.81 1.04 -20.33
C GLN A 606 8.49 1.50 -18.90
N ILE A 607 9.50 1.95 -18.16
CA ILE A 607 9.36 2.56 -16.84
C ILE A 607 8.87 4.00 -17.04
N PRO A 608 7.97 4.52 -16.18
CA PRO A 608 7.43 5.86 -16.35
C PRO A 608 8.54 6.88 -16.62
N GLN A 609 8.46 7.60 -17.74
CA GLN A 609 9.45 8.62 -18.15
C GLN A 609 9.79 9.60 -17.03
N VAL A 610 8.83 9.83 -16.12
CA VAL A 610 8.95 10.67 -14.91
C VAL A 610 10.01 10.19 -13.93
N LEU A 611 10.20 8.86 -13.78
CA LEU A 611 11.28 8.30 -12.94
C LEU A 611 12.62 8.44 -13.64
N ARG A 612 12.65 8.19 -14.96
CA ARG A 612 13.85 8.32 -15.79
C ARG A 612 14.38 9.75 -15.81
N THR A 613 13.51 10.76 -15.76
CA THR A 613 13.94 12.17 -15.75
C THR A 613 14.84 12.50 -14.54
N SER A 614 14.59 11.89 -13.38
CA SER A 614 15.46 12.08 -12.20
C SER A 614 16.86 11.49 -12.42
N PHE A 615 16.98 10.41 -13.21
CA PHE A 615 18.27 9.80 -13.56
C PHE A 615 18.98 10.57 -14.68
N ASP A 616 18.23 11.03 -15.69
CA ASP A 616 18.80 11.80 -16.80
C ASP A 616 19.41 13.14 -16.30
N ASP A 617 18.87 13.70 -15.21
CA ASP A 617 19.34 14.91 -14.52
C ASP A 617 20.61 14.70 -13.63
N LEU A 618 21.14 13.48 -13.52
CA LEU A 618 22.39 13.17 -12.81
C LEU A 618 23.60 13.43 -13.71
N ASP A 619 24.74 13.77 -13.11
CA ASP A 619 26.01 13.74 -13.83
C ASP A 619 26.50 12.30 -14.10
N ASP A 620 27.59 12.15 -14.84
CA ASP A 620 28.06 10.83 -15.26
C ASP A 620 28.58 9.97 -14.09
N GLU A 621 29.18 10.59 -13.06
CA GLU A 621 29.67 9.89 -11.88
C GLU A 621 28.50 9.42 -10.99
N GLU A 622 27.54 10.32 -10.74
CA GLU A 622 26.31 10.04 -10.01
C GLU A 622 25.48 8.95 -10.69
N LYS A 623 25.45 8.92 -12.03
CA LYS A 623 24.82 7.83 -12.80
C LYS A 623 25.50 6.50 -12.54
N ASP A 624 26.83 6.46 -12.56
CA ASP A 624 27.57 5.22 -12.30
C ASP A 624 27.37 4.71 -10.87
N ILE A 625 27.37 5.61 -9.87
CA ILE A 625 27.04 5.28 -8.48
C ILE A 625 25.61 4.70 -8.39
N PHE A 626 24.63 5.33 -9.04
CA PHE A 626 23.25 4.84 -9.07
C PHE A 626 23.16 3.44 -9.67
N LEU A 627 23.82 3.19 -10.79
CA LEU A 627 23.82 1.89 -11.48
C LEU A 627 24.51 0.82 -10.64
N ASP A 628 25.64 1.14 -10.00
CA ASP A 628 26.33 0.22 -9.08
C ASP A 628 25.43 -0.17 -7.89
N ILE A 629 24.71 0.78 -7.29
CA ILE A 629 23.78 0.50 -6.20
C ILE A 629 22.57 -0.32 -6.67
N ALA A 630 22.01 0.00 -7.85
CA ALA A 630 20.89 -0.74 -8.42
C ALA A 630 21.25 -2.20 -8.75
N CYS A 631 22.47 -2.44 -9.25
CA CYS A 631 22.95 -3.76 -9.61
C CYS A 631 23.38 -4.58 -8.39
N PHE A 632 24.20 -4.00 -7.50
CA PHE A 632 24.95 -4.77 -6.49
C PHE A 632 24.64 -4.41 -5.03
N PHE A 633 24.46 -3.13 -4.70
CA PHE A 633 24.51 -2.67 -3.29
C PHE A 633 23.16 -2.44 -2.59
N LYS A 634 22.03 -2.78 -3.22
CA LYS A 634 20.71 -2.64 -2.57
C LYS A 634 20.65 -3.47 -1.26
N GLY A 635 20.26 -2.81 -0.17
CA GLY A 635 20.08 -3.41 1.15
C GLY A 635 21.36 -3.57 1.95
N MET A 636 22.51 -3.15 1.41
CA MET A 636 23.80 -3.18 2.10
C MET A 636 23.98 -1.96 3.02
N ASN A 637 24.94 -2.06 3.94
CA ASN A 637 25.24 -1.00 4.90
C ASN A 637 25.83 0.23 4.20
N GLU A 638 25.39 1.45 4.58
CA GLU A 638 25.80 2.69 3.91
C GLU A 638 27.31 2.93 3.98
N ASP A 639 27.89 2.86 5.18
CA ASP A 639 29.32 3.10 5.40
C ASP A 639 30.18 2.14 4.57
N PHE A 640 29.78 0.87 4.54
CA PHE A 640 30.42 -0.15 3.71
C PHE A 640 30.38 0.19 2.22
N VAL A 641 29.22 0.59 1.71
CA VAL A 641 29.05 0.91 0.29
C VAL A 641 29.85 2.17 -0.08
N LYS A 642 29.88 3.18 0.80
CA LYS A 642 30.71 4.38 0.62
C LYS A 642 32.18 4.02 0.42
N GLU A 643 32.73 3.16 1.28
CA GLU A 643 34.12 2.73 1.16
C GLU A 643 34.44 2.02 -0.17
N ILE A 644 33.54 1.15 -0.64
CA ILE A 644 33.73 0.44 -1.91
C ILE A 644 33.63 1.40 -3.11
N LEU A 645 32.67 2.32 -3.09
CA LEU A 645 32.49 3.33 -4.14
C LEU A 645 33.67 4.33 -4.16
N ASP A 646 34.17 4.75 -3.01
CA ASP A 646 35.40 5.56 -2.91
C ASP A 646 36.60 4.80 -3.49
N GLY A 647 36.66 3.48 -3.26
CA GLY A 647 37.65 2.59 -3.87
C GLY A 647 37.54 2.50 -5.40
N PHE A 648 36.34 2.66 -5.96
CA PHE A 648 36.14 2.77 -7.42
C PHE A 648 36.60 4.13 -7.97
N GLY A 649 36.96 5.09 -7.10
CA GLY A 649 37.38 6.44 -7.47
C GLY A 649 36.24 7.47 -7.48
N PHE A 650 35.05 7.12 -6.96
CA PHE A 650 33.91 8.03 -6.89
C PHE A 650 33.89 8.85 -5.59
N SER A 651 33.19 9.98 -5.60
CA SER A 651 32.86 10.75 -4.40
C SER A 651 31.58 10.20 -3.77
N SER A 652 31.71 9.09 -3.03
CA SER A 652 30.53 8.36 -2.54
C SER A 652 29.65 9.19 -1.59
N GLU A 653 30.23 10.03 -0.75
CA GLU A 653 29.51 10.90 0.18
C GLU A 653 28.61 11.90 -0.57
N ILE A 654 29.15 12.53 -1.61
CA ILE A 654 28.41 13.52 -2.41
C ILE A 654 27.40 12.80 -3.30
N GLY A 655 27.82 11.76 -4.01
CA GLY A 655 26.96 11.03 -4.94
C GLY A 655 25.76 10.37 -4.26
N ILE A 656 25.94 9.69 -3.12
CA ILE A 656 24.82 9.10 -2.37
C ILE A 656 23.88 10.19 -1.84
N ALA A 657 24.42 11.32 -1.35
CA ALA A 657 23.61 12.44 -0.90
C ALA A 657 22.73 13.00 -2.03
N VAL A 658 23.28 13.19 -3.24
CA VAL A 658 22.52 13.66 -4.41
C VAL A 658 21.45 12.64 -4.82
N LEU A 659 21.74 11.34 -4.77
CA LEU A 659 20.75 10.31 -5.10
C LEU A 659 19.58 10.27 -4.10
N ILE A 660 19.85 10.52 -2.81
CA ILE A 660 18.81 10.71 -1.79
C ILE A 660 18.05 12.01 -2.06
N GLU A 661 18.75 13.09 -2.41
CA GLU A 661 18.19 14.39 -2.74
C GLU A 661 17.17 14.30 -3.88
N LYS A 662 17.51 13.56 -4.95
CA LYS A 662 16.63 13.33 -6.11
C LYS A 662 15.54 12.28 -5.84
N GLY A 663 15.52 11.69 -4.64
CA GLY A 663 14.55 10.68 -4.22
C GLY A 663 14.70 9.33 -4.93
N LEU A 664 15.90 9.00 -5.41
CA LEU A 664 16.22 7.72 -6.03
C LEU A 664 16.65 6.66 -5.00
N LEU A 665 17.16 7.11 -3.86
CA LEU A 665 17.59 6.30 -2.72
C LEU A 665 16.94 6.75 -1.41
N THR A 666 16.87 5.84 -0.47
CA THR A 666 16.49 6.10 0.94
C THR A 666 17.42 5.32 1.87
N ILE A 667 17.65 5.81 3.09
CA ILE A 667 18.41 5.08 4.11
C ILE A 667 17.43 4.62 5.20
N SER A 668 17.47 3.33 5.54
CA SER A 668 16.71 2.74 6.65
C SER A 668 17.63 1.85 7.46
N ASP A 669 17.68 2.03 8.79
CA ASP A 669 18.50 1.22 9.70
C ASP A 669 19.99 1.09 9.27
N ASN A 670 20.60 2.21 8.83
CA ASN A 670 21.94 2.28 8.26
C ASN A 670 22.16 1.36 7.03
N ARG A 671 21.12 1.16 6.22
CA ARG A 671 21.16 0.41 4.96
C ARG A 671 20.60 1.22 3.80
N LEU A 672 21.25 1.10 2.64
CA LEU A 672 20.80 1.73 1.40
C LEU A 672 19.60 0.98 0.82
N MET A 673 18.48 1.67 0.70
CA MET A 673 17.23 1.14 0.16
C MET A 673 16.90 1.84 -1.16
N MET A 674 16.55 1.03 -2.15
CA MET A 674 16.07 1.49 -3.46
C MET A 674 14.72 0.82 -3.73
N HIS A 675 13.73 1.59 -4.15
CA HIS A 675 12.42 1.05 -4.52
C HIS A 675 12.55 0.14 -5.75
N ASP A 676 11.82 -0.99 -5.78
CA ASP A 676 11.93 -1.99 -6.85
C ASP A 676 11.78 -1.40 -8.27
N PRO A 677 10.84 -0.48 -8.56
CA PRO A 677 10.73 0.13 -9.88
C PRO A 677 11.93 1.02 -10.26
N VAL A 678 12.59 1.63 -9.26
CA VAL A 678 13.79 2.46 -9.46
C VAL A 678 15.00 1.56 -9.71
N GLN A 679 15.09 0.44 -8.99
CA GLN A 679 16.13 -0.56 -9.21
C GLN A 679 16.04 -1.19 -10.61
N ASP A 680 14.83 -1.58 -11.00
CA ASP A 680 14.60 -2.15 -12.33
C ASP A 680 14.86 -1.13 -13.45
N MET A 681 14.71 0.16 -13.16
CA MET A 681 15.14 1.23 -14.07
C MET A 681 16.65 1.22 -14.29
N GLY A 682 17.45 1.22 -13.21
CA GLY A 682 18.90 1.15 -13.31
C GLY A 682 19.35 -0.11 -14.07
N ARG A 683 18.81 -1.27 -13.69
CA ARG A 683 19.09 -2.55 -14.36
C ARG A 683 18.67 -2.57 -15.83
N GLY A 684 17.52 -1.97 -16.13
CA GLY A 684 17.00 -1.81 -17.49
C GLY A 684 17.86 -0.89 -18.36
N ILE A 685 18.53 0.10 -17.77
CA ILE A 685 19.49 0.98 -18.46
C ILE A 685 20.77 0.20 -18.82
N VAL A 686 21.34 -0.57 -17.89
CA VAL A 686 22.54 -1.38 -18.19
C VAL A 686 22.27 -2.40 -19.29
N ARG A 687 21.10 -3.04 -19.31
CA ARG A 687 20.72 -3.96 -20.40
C ARG A 687 20.67 -3.26 -21.78
N GLN A 688 20.41 -1.95 -21.83
CA GLN A 688 20.35 -1.16 -23.06
C GLN A 688 21.71 -0.72 -23.58
N GLU A 689 22.77 -0.73 -22.77
CA GLU A 689 24.13 -0.43 -23.23
C GLU A 689 24.54 -1.35 -24.39
N ASN A 690 24.18 -2.64 -24.28
CA ASN A 690 24.31 -3.59 -25.37
C ASN A 690 23.24 -4.67 -25.30
N CYS A 691 22.20 -4.54 -26.13
CA CYS A 691 21.08 -5.49 -26.17
C CYS A 691 21.46 -6.84 -26.79
N SER A 692 22.44 -6.87 -27.70
CA SER A 692 22.81 -8.06 -28.47
C SER A 692 23.94 -8.88 -27.85
N ASP A 693 24.86 -8.23 -27.14
CA ASP A 693 26.10 -8.84 -26.65
C ASP A 693 26.27 -8.57 -25.16
N VAL A 694 25.95 -9.57 -24.34
CA VAL A 694 25.97 -9.46 -22.88
C VAL A 694 27.40 -9.21 -22.36
N GLY A 695 28.42 -9.74 -23.05
CA GLY A 695 29.83 -9.57 -22.68
C GLY A 695 30.36 -8.13 -22.82
N LYS A 696 29.58 -7.23 -23.42
CA LYS A 696 29.90 -5.80 -23.64
C LYS A 696 29.13 -4.82 -22.76
N ARG A 697 28.37 -5.33 -21.77
CA ARG A 697 27.70 -4.47 -20.78
C ARG A 697 28.68 -4.08 -19.67
N SER A 698 28.38 -3.01 -18.96
CA SER A 698 29.20 -2.49 -17.86
C SER A 698 29.06 -3.31 -16.58
N ARG A 699 27.86 -3.83 -16.31
CA ARG A 699 27.51 -4.54 -15.05
C ARG A 699 26.72 -5.80 -15.35
N LEU A 700 27.06 -6.90 -14.69
CA LEU A 700 26.39 -8.19 -14.83
C LEU A 700 25.93 -8.69 -13.45
N TRP A 701 24.63 -8.86 -13.27
CA TRP A 701 24.03 -9.37 -12.02
C TRP A 701 23.02 -10.51 -12.26
N ASP A 702 22.60 -10.70 -13.52
CA ASP A 702 21.68 -11.76 -13.89
C ASP A 702 22.46 -13.06 -14.04
N HIS A 703 22.04 -14.09 -13.32
CA HIS A 703 22.70 -15.40 -13.26
C HIS A 703 22.90 -16.05 -14.64
N ASP A 704 21.92 -15.98 -15.54
CA ASP A 704 22.01 -16.60 -16.87
C ASP A 704 23.01 -15.84 -17.75
N ASP A 705 22.95 -14.50 -17.71
CA ASP A 705 23.87 -13.61 -18.41
C ASP A 705 25.32 -13.84 -17.94
N VAL A 706 25.54 -13.86 -16.62
CA VAL A 706 26.86 -14.10 -16.04
C VAL A 706 27.34 -15.52 -16.36
N TYR A 707 26.46 -16.53 -16.28
CA TYR A 707 26.79 -17.91 -16.62
C TYR A 707 27.29 -18.02 -18.06
N GLN A 708 26.54 -17.44 -19.00
CA GLN A 708 26.91 -17.43 -20.41
C GLN A 708 28.25 -16.73 -20.62
N VAL A 709 28.45 -15.53 -20.04
CA VAL A 709 29.66 -14.72 -20.26
C VAL A 709 30.91 -15.43 -19.74
N LEU A 710 30.85 -16.00 -18.54
CA LEU A 710 32.00 -16.66 -17.90
C LEU A 710 32.32 -18.03 -18.50
N THR A 711 31.33 -18.83 -18.89
CA THR A 711 31.57 -20.15 -19.51
C THR A 711 32.05 -20.06 -20.95
N THR A 712 31.64 -19.02 -21.69
CA THR A 712 32.01 -18.84 -23.11
C THR A 712 33.20 -17.91 -23.32
N ASN A 713 33.80 -17.35 -22.25
CA ASN A 713 34.90 -16.38 -22.31
C ASN A 713 34.63 -15.17 -23.23
N THR A 714 33.38 -14.72 -23.26
CA THR A 714 32.91 -13.59 -24.08
C THR A 714 33.00 -12.25 -23.37
N GLY A 715 33.33 -12.24 -22.07
CA GLY A 715 33.52 -11.01 -21.30
C GLY A 715 34.59 -10.10 -21.89
N THR A 716 34.34 -8.80 -21.86
CA THR A 716 35.22 -7.77 -22.42
C THR A 716 35.63 -6.74 -21.37
N GLU A 717 36.52 -5.82 -21.76
CA GLU A 717 37.01 -4.73 -20.92
C GLU A 717 35.95 -3.75 -20.44
N THR A 718 34.74 -3.78 -21.00
CA THR A 718 33.65 -2.91 -20.55
C THR A 718 33.10 -3.33 -19.18
N ILE A 719 33.23 -4.60 -18.82
CA ILE A 719 32.64 -5.16 -17.59
C ILE A 719 33.43 -4.64 -16.38
N GLY A 720 32.79 -3.78 -15.60
CA GLY A 720 33.31 -3.25 -14.34
C GLY A 720 32.83 -4.03 -13.11
N GLY A 721 31.70 -4.73 -13.17
CA GLY A 721 31.17 -5.46 -12.02
C GLY A 721 30.42 -6.73 -12.37
N ILE A 722 30.63 -7.79 -11.58
CA ILE A 722 29.96 -9.09 -11.70
C ILE A 722 29.42 -9.51 -10.34
N SER A 723 28.15 -9.89 -10.30
CA SER A 723 27.51 -10.55 -9.17
C SER A 723 26.81 -11.83 -9.62
N LEU A 724 27.25 -12.96 -9.09
CA LEU A 724 26.72 -14.30 -9.35
C LEU A 724 26.18 -14.92 -8.06
N ASP A 725 24.98 -15.48 -8.16
CA ASP A 725 24.37 -16.29 -7.11
C ASP A 725 24.31 -17.75 -7.57
N LEU A 726 25.23 -18.57 -7.07
CA LEU A 726 25.38 -19.98 -7.40
C LEU A 726 24.19 -20.83 -6.95
N SER A 727 23.33 -20.33 -6.04
CA SER A 727 22.11 -21.06 -5.68
C SER A 727 21.14 -21.21 -6.86
N LYS A 728 21.22 -20.29 -7.84
CA LYS A 728 20.34 -20.24 -9.02
C LYS A 728 20.91 -20.90 -10.26
N VAL A 729 22.15 -21.39 -10.19
CA VAL A 729 22.85 -22.00 -11.32
C VAL A 729 23.12 -23.46 -11.01
N ASP A 730 23.12 -24.30 -12.05
CA ASP A 730 23.57 -25.69 -11.98
C ASP A 730 25.11 -25.76 -11.88
N GLU A 731 25.72 -26.91 -12.21
CA GLU A 731 27.18 -27.04 -12.26
C GLU A 731 27.80 -26.13 -13.33
N MET A 732 28.88 -25.44 -12.95
CA MET A 732 29.56 -24.46 -13.77
C MET A 732 31.05 -24.80 -13.87
N HIS A 733 31.52 -25.05 -15.10
CA HIS A 733 32.95 -25.24 -15.39
C HIS A 733 33.53 -23.98 -16.01
N LEU A 734 34.47 -23.35 -15.32
CA LEU A 734 35.17 -22.18 -15.82
C LEU A 734 36.50 -22.57 -16.47
N SER A 735 36.83 -21.92 -17.58
CA SER A 735 38.14 -22.03 -18.19
C SER A 735 39.18 -21.17 -17.44
N PRO A 736 40.48 -21.49 -17.52
CA PRO A 736 41.53 -20.68 -16.88
C PRO A 736 41.55 -19.22 -17.33
N ALA A 737 41.11 -18.96 -18.57
CA ALA A 737 41.09 -17.63 -19.18
C ALA A 737 39.81 -16.84 -18.92
N ALA A 738 38.88 -17.32 -18.08
CA ALA A 738 37.54 -16.75 -17.91
C ALA A 738 37.55 -15.24 -17.62
N PHE A 739 38.49 -14.76 -16.80
CA PHE A 739 38.60 -13.33 -16.42
C PHE A 739 39.68 -12.55 -17.20
N SER A 740 40.42 -13.20 -18.10
CA SER A 740 41.62 -12.63 -18.74
C SER A 740 41.38 -11.36 -19.56
N LYS A 741 40.19 -11.21 -20.16
CA LYS A 741 39.81 -10.05 -21.00
C LYS A 741 39.16 -8.91 -20.21
N MET A 742 38.76 -9.15 -18.97
CA MET A 742 37.97 -8.21 -18.14
C MET A 742 38.89 -7.39 -17.23
N HIS A 743 39.81 -6.63 -17.81
CA HIS A 743 40.84 -5.93 -17.04
C HIS A 743 40.33 -4.75 -16.19
N ASN A 744 39.16 -4.17 -16.52
CA ASN A 744 38.53 -3.08 -15.75
C ASN A 744 37.57 -3.58 -14.65
N LEU A 745 37.55 -4.89 -14.37
CA LEU A 745 36.68 -5.47 -13.36
C LEU A 745 37.10 -5.01 -11.96
N ARG A 746 36.26 -4.19 -11.33
CA ARG A 746 36.47 -3.62 -9.99
C ARG A 746 35.66 -4.31 -8.90
N PHE A 747 34.55 -4.97 -9.26
CA PHE A 747 33.67 -5.68 -8.33
C PHE A 747 33.42 -7.11 -8.78
N LEU A 748 33.76 -8.10 -7.95
CA LEU A 748 33.43 -9.50 -8.18
C LEU A 748 32.80 -10.11 -6.94
N GLN A 749 31.55 -10.55 -7.08
CA GLN A 749 30.82 -11.26 -6.04
C GLN A 749 30.30 -12.59 -6.59
N ILE A 750 30.76 -13.69 -6.01
CA ILE A 750 30.25 -15.05 -6.28
C ILE A 750 29.76 -15.60 -4.95
N SER A 751 28.44 -15.67 -4.80
CA SER A 751 27.76 -16.05 -3.56
C SER A 751 27.08 -17.40 -3.70
N ASN A 752 26.94 -18.16 -2.61
CA ASN A 752 26.15 -19.38 -2.57
C ASN A 752 25.32 -19.41 -1.29
N GLN A 753 23.98 -19.40 -1.43
CA GLN A 753 23.07 -19.41 -0.28
C GLN A 753 22.74 -20.83 0.22
N SER A 754 23.11 -21.87 -0.53
CA SER A 754 22.95 -23.27 -0.13
C SER A 754 23.95 -23.63 0.96
N ALA A 755 23.59 -23.40 2.22
CA ALA A 755 24.42 -23.78 3.36
C ALA A 755 24.70 -25.29 3.36
N GLY A 756 25.93 -25.69 3.01
CA GLY A 756 26.41 -27.07 3.12
C GLY A 756 26.49 -27.88 1.81
N GLU A 757 26.12 -27.32 0.65
CA GLU A 757 26.33 -27.99 -0.64
C GLU A 757 27.78 -27.84 -1.14
N VAL A 758 28.27 -28.86 -1.85
CA VAL A 758 29.55 -28.85 -2.57
C VAL A 758 29.56 -27.68 -3.54
N CYS A 759 30.69 -26.94 -3.64
CA CYS A 759 30.80 -25.82 -4.57
C CYS A 759 30.45 -26.28 -6.00
N LYS A 760 29.40 -25.67 -6.57
CA LYS A 760 28.92 -25.96 -7.94
C LYS A 760 29.86 -25.42 -9.03
N LEU A 761 30.83 -24.60 -8.65
CA LEU A 761 31.78 -23.98 -9.56
C LEU A 761 33.10 -24.74 -9.53
N HIS A 762 33.52 -25.22 -10.70
CA HIS A 762 34.73 -26.01 -10.88
C HIS A 762 35.73 -25.31 -11.80
N LEU A 763 37.00 -25.30 -11.37
CA LEU A 763 38.16 -24.80 -12.12
C LEU A 763 39.18 -25.95 -12.28
N PRO A 764 38.89 -26.97 -13.12
CA PRO A 764 39.72 -28.19 -13.20
C PRO A 764 41.14 -27.92 -13.74
N GLU A 765 41.28 -26.93 -14.62
CA GLU A 765 42.55 -26.53 -15.23
C GLU A 765 43.24 -25.37 -14.47
N GLY A 766 42.67 -24.93 -13.34
CA GLY A 766 43.15 -23.76 -12.60
C GLY A 766 42.62 -22.44 -13.16
N LEU A 767 43.25 -21.33 -12.74
CA LEU A 767 42.90 -19.97 -13.15
C LEU A 767 44.18 -19.19 -13.52
N ASP A 768 44.23 -18.61 -14.71
CA ASP A 768 45.44 -17.95 -15.23
C ASP A 768 45.76 -16.65 -14.47
N SER A 769 44.75 -15.79 -14.31
CA SER A 769 44.89 -14.48 -13.66
C SER A 769 43.54 -13.97 -13.17
N LEU A 770 43.57 -13.16 -12.11
CA LEU A 770 42.45 -12.31 -11.69
C LEU A 770 42.75 -10.84 -12.06
N PRO A 771 41.74 -10.01 -12.37
CA PRO A 771 41.95 -8.61 -12.71
C PRO A 771 42.52 -7.79 -11.54
N ASN A 772 43.60 -7.04 -11.77
CA ASN A 772 44.27 -6.27 -10.72
C ASN A 772 43.49 -5.01 -10.27
N GLU A 773 42.52 -4.55 -11.06
CA GLU A 773 41.65 -3.40 -10.73
C GLU A 773 40.56 -3.74 -9.68
N LEU A 774 40.52 -4.99 -9.19
CA LEU A 774 39.54 -5.41 -8.20
C LEU A 774 39.68 -4.62 -6.89
N VAL A 775 38.57 -3.99 -6.49
CA VAL A 775 38.39 -3.28 -5.22
C VAL A 775 37.63 -4.15 -4.22
N PHE A 776 36.71 -4.98 -4.71
CA PHE A 776 35.94 -5.92 -3.91
C PHE A 776 35.96 -7.32 -4.53
N LEU A 777 36.37 -8.32 -3.75
CA LEU A 777 36.39 -9.71 -4.15
C LEU A 777 35.71 -10.59 -3.10
N HIS A 778 34.48 -10.99 -3.39
CA HIS A 778 33.75 -12.01 -2.63
C HIS A 778 33.64 -13.30 -3.43
N TRP A 779 34.11 -14.42 -2.88
CA TRP A 779 34.02 -15.73 -3.53
C TRP A 779 33.74 -16.85 -2.55
N HIS A 780 32.47 -17.22 -2.44
CA HIS A 780 32.03 -18.34 -1.64
C HIS A 780 32.45 -19.69 -2.27
N GLY A 781 33.15 -20.52 -1.51
CA GLY A 781 33.55 -21.86 -1.95
C GLY A 781 34.66 -21.85 -3.00
N TYR A 782 35.64 -20.96 -2.90
CA TYR A 782 36.73 -20.88 -3.88
C TYR A 782 37.44 -22.24 -4.05
N PRO A 783 37.52 -22.80 -5.28
CA PRO A 783 37.89 -24.20 -5.48
C PRO A 783 39.41 -24.45 -5.57
N LEU A 784 40.23 -23.40 -5.70
CA LEU A 784 41.68 -23.55 -5.84
C LEU A 784 42.40 -23.46 -4.49
N LYS A 785 43.58 -24.07 -4.45
CA LYS A 785 44.42 -24.16 -3.24
C LYS A 785 45.13 -22.86 -2.88
N THR A 786 45.37 -21.99 -3.86
CA THR A 786 46.02 -20.68 -3.72
C THR A 786 45.46 -19.70 -4.75
N LEU A 787 45.57 -18.40 -4.49
CA LEU A 787 45.28 -17.39 -5.50
C LEU A 787 46.31 -17.43 -6.65
N PRO A 788 45.96 -16.94 -7.86
CA PRO A 788 46.88 -16.88 -8.97
C PRO A 788 48.11 -16.01 -8.63
N PRO A 789 49.34 -16.45 -8.95
CA PRO A 789 50.57 -15.75 -8.53
C PRO A 789 50.77 -14.38 -9.21
N GLN A 790 50.09 -14.12 -10.33
CA GLN A 790 50.15 -12.83 -11.04
C GLN A 790 49.15 -11.79 -10.51
N PHE A 791 48.30 -12.17 -9.54
CA PHE A 791 47.29 -11.29 -9.00
C PHE A 791 47.92 -10.30 -8.01
N LEU A 792 47.91 -9.02 -8.38
CA LEU A 792 48.50 -7.91 -7.63
C LEU A 792 47.49 -6.76 -7.54
N PRO A 793 46.50 -6.85 -6.65
CA PRO A 793 45.39 -5.90 -6.64
C PRO A 793 45.67 -4.70 -5.69
N ASP A 794 46.29 -3.65 -6.21
CA ASP A 794 46.68 -2.47 -5.42
C ASP A 794 45.48 -1.71 -4.82
N ASN A 795 44.32 -1.79 -5.48
CA ASN A 795 43.09 -1.08 -5.11
C ASN A 795 42.15 -1.93 -4.23
N LEU A 796 42.51 -3.17 -3.88
CA LEU A 796 41.66 -4.07 -3.12
C LEU A 796 41.37 -3.53 -1.73
N ILE A 797 40.09 -3.32 -1.41
CA ILE A 797 39.61 -2.94 -0.07
C ILE A 797 39.19 -4.17 0.72
N GLU A 798 38.57 -5.15 0.06
CA GLU A 798 38.03 -6.33 0.72
C GLU A 798 38.21 -7.61 -0.08
N LEU A 799 38.70 -8.63 0.64
CA LEU A 799 38.89 -9.99 0.18
C LEU A 799 38.10 -10.94 1.09
N ASP A 800 36.95 -11.42 0.64
CA ASP A 800 36.08 -12.32 1.39
C ASP A 800 35.85 -13.64 0.63
N MET A 801 36.50 -14.71 1.07
CA MET A 801 36.42 -16.03 0.44
C MET A 801 36.03 -17.12 1.44
N PRO A 802 34.77 -17.13 1.92
CA PRO A 802 34.32 -18.11 2.89
C PRO A 802 34.17 -19.51 2.27
N TYR A 803 34.31 -20.55 3.09
CA TYR A 803 34.22 -21.97 2.72
C TYR A 803 35.20 -22.41 1.63
N SER A 804 36.35 -21.75 1.51
CA SER A 804 37.31 -22.01 0.44
C SER A 804 38.15 -23.26 0.66
N HIS A 805 38.61 -23.85 -0.45
CA HIS A 805 39.60 -24.94 -0.49
C HIS A 805 41.05 -24.42 -0.48
N LEU A 806 41.24 -23.19 -0.02
CA LEU A 806 42.55 -22.57 0.08
C LEU A 806 43.39 -23.30 1.13
N GLU A 807 44.57 -23.79 0.74
CA GLU A 807 45.60 -24.25 1.67
C GLU A 807 46.49 -23.08 2.13
N ARG A 808 46.71 -22.10 1.24
CA ARG A 808 47.45 -20.84 1.45
C ARG A 808 46.80 -19.72 0.64
N LEU A 809 46.84 -18.48 1.12
CA LEU A 809 46.21 -17.35 0.41
C LEU A 809 46.99 -16.95 -0.87
N TRP A 810 48.28 -16.63 -0.73
CA TRP A 810 49.21 -16.34 -1.83
C TRP A 810 50.64 -16.75 -1.48
N GLU A 811 51.51 -16.86 -2.48
CA GLU A 811 52.95 -17.13 -2.29
C GLU A 811 53.75 -15.83 -2.18
N GLY A 812 54.72 -15.80 -1.26
CA GLY A 812 55.60 -14.64 -1.07
C GLY A 812 54.95 -13.48 -0.31
N THR A 813 55.54 -12.30 -0.49
CA THR A 813 55.10 -11.06 0.17
C THR A 813 54.33 -10.21 -0.85
N MET A 814 53.11 -9.81 -0.50
CA MET A 814 52.23 -9.00 -1.35
C MET A 814 51.97 -7.65 -0.68
N VAL A 815 52.00 -6.57 -1.47
CA VAL A 815 51.74 -5.20 -0.99
C VAL A 815 50.28 -4.89 -1.28
N LEU A 816 49.50 -4.56 -0.24
CA LEU A 816 48.07 -4.29 -0.36
C LEU A 816 47.72 -3.02 0.42
N PRO A 817 48.03 -1.82 -0.13
CA PRO A 817 48.01 -0.57 0.63
C PRO A 817 46.59 -0.12 1.02
N ASN A 818 45.56 -0.60 0.32
CA ASN A 818 44.16 -0.20 0.52
C ASN A 818 43.31 -1.27 1.23
N LEU A 819 43.85 -2.47 1.45
CA LEU A 819 43.10 -3.58 2.00
C LEU A 819 42.71 -3.31 3.45
N LYS A 820 41.40 -3.32 3.71
CA LYS A 820 40.79 -3.13 5.03
C LYS A 820 40.26 -4.42 5.63
N ARG A 821 39.81 -5.39 4.80
CA ARG A 821 39.11 -6.58 5.29
C ARG A 821 39.56 -7.86 4.58
N ILE A 822 39.86 -8.88 5.38
CA ILE A 822 40.08 -10.26 4.91
C ILE A 822 39.11 -11.19 5.65
N GLY A 823 38.28 -11.91 4.90
CA GLY A 823 37.42 -12.99 5.38
C GLY A 823 37.76 -14.31 4.71
N LEU A 824 38.09 -15.35 5.47
CA LEU A 824 38.35 -16.71 4.99
C LEU A 824 37.59 -17.74 5.82
N SER A 825 36.45 -17.35 6.38
CA SER A 825 35.71 -18.17 7.33
C SER A 825 35.36 -19.54 6.75
N TYR A 826 35.36 -20.58 7.57
CA TYR A 826 35.09 -21.97 7.25
C TYR A 826 35.98 -22.58 6.15
N SER A 827 37.13 -21.97 5.84
CA SER A 827 38.15 -22.55 4.94
C SER A 827 38.92 -23.66 5.66
N ARG A 828 38.35 -24.88 5.66
CA ARG A 828 38.83 -25.99 6.50
C ARG A 828 40.21 -26.49 6.12
N GLU A 829 40.65 -26.26 4.89
CA GLU A 829 41.94 -26.70 4.35
C GLU A 829 43.06 -25.68 4.58
N LEU A 830 42.74 -24.48 5.09
CA LEU A 830 43.71 -23.40 5.28
C LEU A 830 44.74 -23.79 6.35
N ILE A 831 46.01 -23.90 5.96
CA ILE A 831 47.11 -24.34 6.85
C ILE A 831 47.83 -23.15 7.46
N ARG A 832 48.03 -22.08 6.67
CA ARG A 832 48.83 -20.90 7.04
C ARG A 832 48.30 -19.64 6.36
N VAL A 833 48.33 -18.53 7.10
CA VAL A 833 48.09 -17.17 6.59
C VAL A 833 49.44 -16.51 6.25
N PRO A 834 49.56 -15.78 5.12
CA PRO A 834 50.79 -15.07 4.75
C PRO A 834 51.10 -13.91 5.73
N GLU A 835 52.27 -13.30 5.59
CA GLU A 835 52.60 -12.07 6.33
C GLU A 835 51.77 -10.91 5.78
N LEU A 836 51.06 -10.21 6.67
CA LEU A 836 50.12 -9.13 6.35
C LEU A 836 50.66 -7.74 6.72
N LEU A 837 51.95 -7.63 7.09
CA LEU A 837 52.57 -6.37 7.53
C LEU A 837 52.43 -5.25 6.48
N LEU A 838 52.47 -5.61 5.20
CA LEU A 838 52.35 -4.66 4.08
C LEU A 838 50.90 -4.28 3.74
N ALA A 839 49.91 -4.85 4.42
CA ALA A 839 48.51 -4.44 4.36
C ALA A 839 48.22 -3.39 5.45
N SER A 840 48.85 -2.22 5.37
CA SER A 840 48.90 -1.24 6.46
C SER A 840 47.57 -0.63 6.90
N LYS A 841 46.49 -0.80 6.11
CA LYS A 841 45.12 -0.34 6.42
C LYS A 841 44.19 -1.47 6.85
N LEU A 842 44.68 -2.70 7.04
CA LEU A 842 43.84 -3.84 7.40
C LEU A 842 43.23 -3.64 8.78
N GLU A 843 41.90 -3.61 8.85
CA GLU A 843 41.11 -3.38 10.06
C GLU A 843 40.43 -4.66 10.57
N LYS A 844 40.03 -5.59 9.67
CA LYS A 844 39.33 -6.82 10.07
C LYS A 844 39.94 -8.06 9.43
N LEU A 845 40.16 -9.08 10.24
CA LEU A 845 40.60 -10.41 9.82
C LEU A 845 39.68 -11.48 10.41
N ASN A 846 38.92 -12.16 9.55
CA ASN A 846 38.01 -13.24 9.94
C ASN A 846 38.49 -14.58 9.40
N LEU A 847 38.87 -15.48 10.30
CA LEU A 847 39.33 -16.85 10.03
C LEU A 847 38.49 -17.88 10.80
N GLU A 848 37.27 -17.53 11.18
CA GLU A 848 36.34 -18.43 11.88
C GLU A 848 36.28 -19.81 11.18
N GLY A 849 36.25 -20.92 11.91
CA GLY A 849 36.07 -22.26 11.37
C GLY A 849 37.22 -22.82 10.52
N CYS A 850 38.38 -22.14 10.45
CA CYS A 850 39.57 -22.63 9.75
C CYS A 850 40.25 -23.77 10.54
N ALA A 851 39.65 -24.97 10.46
CA ALA A 851 40.00 -26.09 11.34
C ALA A 851 41.45 -26.60 11.20
N SER A 852 42.06 -26.51 10.01
CA SER A 852 43.44 -26.96 9.75
C SER A 852 44.51 -25.89 9.99
N LEU A 853 44.12 -24.66 10.38
CA LEU A 853 45.05 -23.56 10.59
C LEU A 853 45.99 -23.91 11.74
N ALA A 854 47.24 -24.19 11.42
CA ALA A 854 48.22 -24.68 12.40
C ALA A 854 49.12 -23.56 12.96
N GLN A 855 49.32 -22.50 12.17
CA GLN A 855 50.18 -21.37 12.50
C GLN A 855 49.50 -20.06 12.14
N PHE A 856 49.47 -19.14 13.10
CA PHE A 856 49.05 -17.75 12.89
C PHE A 856 50.26 -16.85 13.17
N PRO A 857 50.66 -15.97 12.23
CA PRO A 857 51.84 -15.14 12.42
C PRO A 857 51.51 -13.95 13.34
N VAL A 858 52.25 -13.76 14.45
CA VAL A 858 51.92 -12.75 15.48
C VAL A 858 52.90 -11.55 15.51
N SER A 859 52.40 -10.39 15.96
CA SER A 859 53.08 -9.13 16.31
C SER A 859 53.84 -8.38 15.20
N VAL A 860 54.81 -9.03 14.54
CA VAL A 860 55.64 -8.41 13.49
C VAL A 860 55.07 -8.60 12.09
N SER A 861 54.12 -9.53 11.93
CA SER A 861 53.55 -9.91 10.63
C SER A 861 52.11 -9.43 10.43
N CYS A 862 51.51 -8.75 11.41
CA CYS A 862 50.19 -8.14 11.30
C CYS A 862 50.28 -6.61 11.43
N PRO A 863 49.44 -5.85 10.72
CA PRO A 863 49.50 -4.40 10.72
C PRO A 863 48.90 -3.82 12.02
N ARG A 864 49.44 -2.67 12.45
CA ARG A 864 48.97 -1.93 13.64
C ARG A 864 47.62 -1.23 13.43
N SER A 865 46.97 -1.41 12.29
CA SER A 865 45.62 -0.91 12.00
C SER A 865 44.53 -1.92 12.39
N LEU A 866 44.89 -3.17 12.73
CA LEU A 866 43.92 -4.24 12.94
C LEU A 866 43.05 -3.95 14.17
N VAL A 867 41.72 -3.97 13.98
CA VAL A 867 40.69 -3.69 14.99
C VAL A 867 39.95 -4.97 15.40
N ILE A 868 39.63 -5.84 14.44
CA ILE A 868 38.86 -7.07 14.66
C ILE A 868 39.65 -8.30 14.22
N LEU A 869 39.77 -9.29 15.11
CA LEU A 869 40.37 -10.59 14.83
C LEU A 869 39.42 -11.71 15.27
N ASN A 870 38.92 -12.49 14.32
CA ASN A 870 38.08 -13.67 14.59
C ASN A 870 38.85 -14.95 14.23
N LEU A 871 39.16 -15.77 15.23
CA LEU A 871 39.82 -17.08 15.16
C LEU A 871 38.93 -18.20 15.72
N ARG A 872 37.62 -17.95 15.88
CA ARG A 872 36.67 -18.91 16.45
C ARG A 872 36.74 -20.25 15.73
N GLY A 873 36.80 -21.37 16.45
CA GLY A 873 36.79 -22.72 15.87
C GLY A 873 38.07 -23.14 15.14
N CYS A 874 39.18 -22.41 15.27
CA CYS A 874 40.50 -22.80 14.75
C CYS A 874 41.16 -23.90 15.61
N LYS A 875 40.70 -25.14 15.47
CA LYS A 875 41.09 -26.27 16.35
C LYS A 875 42.53 -26.77 16.19
N SER A 876 43.20 -26.53 15.07
CA SER A 876 44.59 -27.00 14.88
C SER A 876 45.65 -26.00 15.35
N LEU A 877 45.23 -24.79 15.72
CA LEU A 877 46.12 -23.71 16.08
C LEU A 877 46.69 -23.99 17.49
N LYS A 878 48.02 -24.02 17.62
CA LYS A 878 48.69 -24.54 18.83
C LYS A 878 49.11 -23.47 19.84
N THR A 879 49.17 -22.20 19.43
CA THR A 879 49.65 -21.09 20.28
C THR A 879 49.18 -19.77 19.69
N ILE A 880 48.76 -18.84 20.55
CA ILE A 880 48.52 -17.44 20.18
C ILE A 880 49.34 -16.55 21.13
N ALA A 881 50.67 -16.57 20.97
CA ALA A 881 51.56 -15.74 21.77
C ALA A 881 51.60 -14.30 21.22
N ASP A 882 51.48 -13.28 22.07
CA ASP A 882 51.76 -11.86 21.80
C ASP A 882 50.74 -11.04 20.97
N ILE A 883 49.44 -11.30 21.10
CA ILE A 883 48.38 -10.37 20.62
C ILE A 883 48.52 -8.98 21.28
N VAL A 884 49.15 -8.91 22.46
CA VAL A 884 49.47 -7.67 23.22
C VAL A 884 50.07 -6.56 22.36
N SER A 885 50.86 -6.92 21.36
CA SER A 885 51.56 -5.99 20.48
C SER A 885 50.65 -5.13 19.60
N LEU A 886 49.42 -5.59 19.34
CA LEU A 886 48.44 -4.94 18.47
C LEU A 886 47.58 -3.96 19.29
N LYS A 887 48.07 -2.72 19.41
CA LYS A 887 47.49 -1.65 20.24
C LYS A 887 46.13 -1.10 19.78
N THR A 888 45.66 -1.51 18.61
CA THR A 888 44.39 -1.06 18.00
C THR A 888 43.29 -2.12 18.05
N LEU A 889 43.60 -3.35 18.49
CA LEU A 889 42.60 -4.40 18.56
C LEU A 889 41.54 -4.04 19.58
N GLU A 890 40.28 -4.06 19.13
CA GLU A 890 39.10 -3.82 19.96
C GLU A 890 38.29 -5.10 20.15
N ILE A 891 38.22 -5.99 19.15
CA ILE A 891 37.38 -7.20 19.19
C ILE A 891 38.22 -8.42 18.86
N VAL A 892 38.24 -9.41 19.75
CA VAL A 892 38.94 -10.68 19.55
C VAL A 892 38.04 -11.87 19.92
N ASP A 893 37.80 -12.76 18.96
CA ASP A 893 37.08 -14.02 19.18
C ASP A 893 38.01 -15.22 18.99
N LEU A 894 38.27 -15.95 20.08
CA LEU A 894 39.06 -17.19 20.15
C LEU A 894 38.18 -18.38 20.57
N SER A 895 36.87 -18.30 20.44
CA SER A 895 35.96 -19.33 20.94
C SER A 895 36.22 -20.70 20.29
N ILE A 896 36.07 -21.81 21.02
CA ILE A 896 36.25 -23.19 20.54
C ILE A 896 37.68 -23.43 20.03
N PHE A 897 38.64 -22.71 20.61
CA PHE A 897 40.08 -22.90 20.43
C PHE A 897 40.61 -23.94 21.42
N SER A 898 41.41 -24.89 20.96
CA SER A 898 41.84 -26.08 21.71
C SER A 898 43.27 -25.98 22.23
N GLU A 899 43.65 -24.84 22.83
CA GLU A 899 44.96 -24.76 23.48
C GLU A 899 44.98 -25.51 24.82
N SER A 900 46.07 -26.25 25.02
CA SER A 900 46.42 -26.86 26.30
C SER A 900 47.09 -25.83 27.22
N GLY A 901 46.29 -25.14 28.02
CA GLY A 901 46.70 -24.63 29.34
C GLY A 901 47.65 -23.41 29.41
N LYS A 902 47.80 -22.60 28.35
CA LYS A 902 48.46 -21.29 28.45
C LYS A 902 47.48 -20.16 28.13
N ASN A 903 47.60 -19.07 28.87
CA ASN A 903 46.74 -17.91 28.71
C ASN A 903 47.26 -17.02 27.58
N PRO A 904 46.39 -16.53 26.67
CA PRO A 904 46.79 -15.52 25.71
C PRO A 904 47.21 -14.25 26.47
N GLN A 905 48.36 -13.69 26.12
CA GLN A 905 48.67 -12.32 26.54
C GLN A 905 47.92 -11.35 25.61
N ILE A 906 47.03 -10.52 26.17
CA ILE A 906 46.04 -9.72 25.44
C ILE A 906 46.38 -8.22 25.48
N SER A 907 46.00 -7.46 24.45
CA SER A 907 46.25 -6.03 24.29
C SER A 907 45.42 -5.15 25.24
N TRP A 908 45.96 -3.99 25.61
CA TRP A 908 45.36 -3.01 26.53
C TRP A 908 44.17 -2.22 25.95
N SER A 909 43.95 -2.29 24.63
CA SER A 909 42.90 -1.53 23.91
C SER A 909 41.57 -2.25 23.75
N LEU A 910 41.47 -3.50 24.22
CA LEU A 910 40.37 -4.41 23.90
C LEU A 910 39.03 -3.94 24.48
N LYS A 911 37.95 -4.05 23.68
CA LYS A 911 36.56 -3.84 24.08
C LYS A 911 35.79 -5.14 24.23
N GLU A 912 36.05 -6.14 23.39
CA GLU A 912 35.33 -7.40 23.39
C GLU A 912 36.30 -8.59 23.30
N LEU A 913 36.15 -9.55 24.22
CA LEU A 913 36.91 -10.80 24.27
C LEU A 913 35.98 -12.01 24.33
N CYS A 914 36.02 -12.87 23.31
CA CYS A 914 35.29 -14.13 23.33
C CYS A 914 36.27 -15.31 23.42
N LEU A 915 36.15 -16.09 24.49
CA LEU A 915 36.92 -17.31 24.79
C LEU A 915 35.98 -18.51 24.98
N ALA A 916 34.73 -18.43 24.54
CA ALA A 916 33.72 -19.45 24.78
C ALA A 916 34.18 -20.84 24.30
N GLY A 917 34.03 -21.88 25.10
CA GLY A 917 34.33 -23.26 24.75
C GLY A 917 35.82 -23.57 24.63
N THR A 918 36.69 -22.68 25.13
CA THR A 918 38.13 -22.92 25.20
C THR A 918 38.52 -23.78 26.40
N GLY A 919 39.70 -24.41 26.33
CA GLY A 919 40.24 -25.26 27.39
C GLY A 919 40.92 -24.52 28.55
N ILE A 920 40.73 -23.20 28.67
CA ILE A 920 41.44 -22.34 29.63
C ILE A 920 41.17 -22.77 31.07
N GLY A 921 42.22 -22.76 31.90
CA GLY A 921 42.15 -23.12 33.32
C GLY A 921 42.00 -21.93 34.26
N GLU A 922 42.62 -20.80 33.92
CA GLU A 922 42.63 -19.56 34.70
C GLU A 922 42.73 -18.38 33.73
N LEU A 923 42.24 -17.19 34.09
CA LEU A 923 42.52 -15.97 33.33
C LEU A 923 43.74 -15.24 33.91
N PRO A 924 44.50 -14.50 33.08
CA PRO A 924 45.67 -13.79 33.56
C PRO A 924 45.27 -12.59 34.45
N THR A 925 46.04 -12.33 35.50
CA THR A 925 45.73 -11.28 36.50
C THR A 925 45.76 -9.85 35.95
N PHE A 926 46.43 -9.61 34.80
CA PHE A 926 46.46 -8.29 34.17
C PHE A 926 45.12 -7.92 33.50
N ILE A 927 44.16 -8.86 33.35
CA ILE A 927 42.85 -8.59 32.75
C ILE A 927 42.13 -7.44 33.45
N LYS A 928 42.38 -7.26 34.77
CA LYS A 928 41.85 -6.16 35.58
C LYS A 928 42.27 -4.77 35.12
N ASN A 929 43.35 -4.67 34.35
CA ASN A 929 43.87 -3.40 33.87
C ASN A 929 43.44 -3.12 32.41
N LEU A 930 42.54 -3.92 31.83
CA LEU A 930 41.96 -3.69 30.51
C LEU A 930 40.80 -2.69 30.61
N ASP A 931 41.10 -1.43 30.88
CA ASP A 931 40.13 -0.37 31.22
C ASP A 931 39.10 0.00 30.13
N ARG A 932 39.15 -0.68 28.97
CA ARG A 932 38.19 -0.52 27.86
C ARG A 932 37.35 -1.77 27.58
N LEU A 933 37.62 -2.88 28.26
CA LEU A 933 36.94 -4.15 28.04
C LEU A 933 35.50 -4.04 28.53
N VAL A 934 34.54 -4.14 27.61
CA VAL A 934 33.08 -4.07 27.83
C VAL A 934 32.45 -5.47 27.86
N ILE A 935 32.88 -6.37 26.97
CA ILE A 935 32.31 -7.72 26.81
C ILE A 935 33.37 -8.80 27.02
N LEU A 936 33.06 -9.80 27.87
CA LEU A 936 33.87 -10.99 28.11
C LEU A 936 32.97 -12.24 28.04
N ASP A 937 33.13 -13.04 26.99
CA ASP A 937 32.41 -14.30 26.81
C ASP A 937 33.33 -15.49 27.15
N LEU A 938 32.97 -16.26 28.16
CA LEU A 938 33.64 -17.46 28.67
C LEU A 938 32.71 -18.69 28.65
N GLU A 939 31.58 -18.62 27.95
CA GLU A 939 30.57 -19.68 27.89
C GLU A 939 31.24 -21.05 27.61
N ASN A 940 30.92 -22.10 28.37
CA ASN A 940 31.47 -23.46 28.23
C ASN A 940 32.99 -23.60 28.45
N CYS A 941 33.66 -22.70 29.17
CA CYS A 941 35.06 -22.90 29.60
C CYS A 941 35.15 -23.91 30.76
N LYS A 942 35.03 -25.21 30.44
CA LYS A 942 34.84 -26.28 31.43
C LYS A 942 35.99 -26.49 32.41
N ASN A 943 37.21 -26.05 32.07
CA ASN A 943 38.40 -26.20 32.93
C ASN A 943 38.67 -24.97 33.81
N LEU A 944 37.91 -23.89 33.63
CA LEU A 944 38.15 -22.62 34.31
C LEU A 944 37.84 -22.76 35.80
N LYS A 945 38.85 -22.62 36.65
CA LYS A 945 38.73 -22.81 38.11
C LYS A 945 38.42 -21.53 38.86
N SER A 946 39.02 -20.42 38.43
CA SER A 946 38.85 -19.14 39.10
C SER A 946 38.88 -17.97 38.12
N LEU A 947 38.19 -16.89 38.51
CA LEU A 947 38.23 -15.61 37.85
C LEU A 947 39.01 -14.59 38.70
N PRO A 948 40.04 -13.92 38.13
CA PRO A 948 40.76 -12.86 38.81
C PRO A 948 39.87 -11.61 38.97
N GLU A 949 40.44 -10.55 39.53
CA GLU A 949 39.84 -9.21 39.44
C GLU A 949 39.58 -8.85 37.96
N LEU A 950 38.39 -8.35 37.66
CA LEU A 950 37.97 -7.97 36.31
C LEU A 950 38.10 -6.44 36.13
N PRO A 951 38.22 -5.92 34.90
CA PRO A 951 38.50 -4.50 34.65
C PRO A 951 37.24 -3.64 34.77
N SER A 952 37.26 -2.51 35.48
CA SER A 952 36.05 -1.72 35.83
C SER A 952 35.12 -1.29 34.68
N SER A 953 35.55 -1.39 33.42
CA SER A 953 34.74 -1.13 32.23
C SER A 953 33.79 -2.26 31.80
N LEU A 954 33.91 -3.48 32.35
CA LEU A 954 33.13 -4.63 31.85
C LEU A 954 31.65 -4.45 32.18
N GLU A 955 30.81 -4.49 31.14
CA GLU A 955 29.35 -4.44 31.23
C GLU A 955 28.75 -5.84 31.03
N TYR A 956 29.39 -6.74 30.29
CA TYR A 956 28.87 -8.08 30.03
C TYR A 956 29.91 -9.17 30.30
N LEU A 957 29.53 -10.13 31.14
CA LEU A 957 30.28 -11.37 31.38
C LEU A 957 29.34 -12.57 31.22
N ASP A 958 29.71 -13.51 30.36
CA ASP A 958 29.03 -14.80 30.29
C ASP A 958 29.99 -15.95 30.62
N ALA A 959 29.78 -16.64 31.73
CA ALA A 959 30.51 -17.82 32.14
C ALA A 959 29.59 -19.05 32.25
N HIS A 960 28.50 -19.08 31.48
CA HIS A 960 27.56 -20.20 31.47
C HIS A 960 28.29 -21.54 31.28
N ASN A 961 27.92 -22.55 32.07
CA ASN A 961 28.45 -23.92 31.98
C ASN A 961 29.97 -24.05 32.20
N CYS A 962 30.58 -23.14 32.97
CA CYS A 962 31.93 -23.30 33.53
C CYS A 962 31.89 -24.17 34.80
N GLY A 963 31.71 -25.48 34.64
CA GLY A 963 31.43 -26.39 35.76
C GLY A 963 32.54 -26.53 36.83
N GLU A 964 33.80 -26.21 36.50
CA GLU A 964 34.92 -26.23 37.44
C GLU A 964 35.14 -24.91 38.18
N LEU A 965 34.37 -23.86 37.84
CA LEU A 965 34.53 -22.52 38.40
C LEU A 965 34.10 -22.51 39.86
N GLU A 966 35.05 -22.36 40.77
CA GLU A 966 34.84 -22.45 42.23
C GLU A 966 35.12 -21.12 42.96
N ALA A 967 35.79 -20.16 42.31
CA ALA A 967 36.12 -18.87 42.91
C ALA A 967 36.01 -17.71 41.91
N VAL A 968 35.41 -16.60 42.36
CA VAL A 968 35.42 -15.32 41.64
C VAL A 968 35.76 -14.19 42.60
N SER A 969 36.57 -13.22 42.17
CA SER A 969 36.88 -12.07 43.02
C SER A 969 35.63 -11.22 43.29
N ALA A 970 35.31 -10.99 44.56
CA ALA A 970 34.22 -10.12 45.00
C ALA A 970 34.37 -8.69 44.46
N SER A 971 35.62 -8.22 44.32
CA SER A 971 35.95 -6.89 43.78
C SER A 971 35.61 -6.71 42.31
N SER A 972 35.42 -7.80 41.56
CA SER A 972 35.02 -7.77 40.15
C SER A 972 33.57 -7.31 39.94
N PHE A 973 32.73 -7.44 40.97
CA PHE A 973 31.31 -7.11 40.96
C PHE A 973 30.99 -5.79 41.68
N ILE A 974 32.03 -5.12 42.19
CA ILE A 974 31.94 -3.78 42.77
C ILE A 974 31.62 -2.78 41.64
N TYR A 975 30.63 -1.93 41.88
CA TYR A 975 29.95 -0.98 40.98
C TYR A 975 30.73 -0.55 39.71
N ARG A 976 30.07 -0.69 38.55
CA ARG A 976 30.47 -0.18 37.23
C ARG A 976 29.27 0.57 36.66
N GLY A 977 29.47 1.80 36.20
CA GLY A 977 28.39 2.61 35.64
C GLY A 977 27.79 1.94 34.39
N MET A 978 26.49 2.18 34.16
CA MET A 978 25.67 1.64 33.04
C MET A 978 25.21 0.17 33.21
N ALA A 979 24.18 -0.22 32.45
CA ALA A 979 23.51 -1.51 32.63
C ALA A 979 24.45 -2.70 32.36
N SER A 980 24.70 -3.52 33.39
CA SER A 980 25.66 -4.63 33.33
C SER A 980 24.98 -6.01 33.52
N SER A 981 25.51 -7.07 32.91
CA SER A 981 24.99 -8.44 33.01
C SER A 981 26.12 -9.46 33.24
N PHE A 982 26.07 -10.18 34.37
CA PHE A 982 27.05 -11.21 34.74
C PHE A 982 26.35 -12.56 34.90
N ILE A 983 26.70 -13.53 34.05
CA ILE A 983 25.98 -14.80 33.93
C ILE A 983 26.89 -15.95 34.36
N PHE A 984 26.51 -16.67 35.41
CA PHE A 984 27.21 -17.85 35.93
C PHE A 984 26.32 -19.10 35.93
N SER A 985 25.31 -19.15 35.07
CA SER A 985 24.39 -20.29 35.03
C SER A 985 25.14 -21.62 34.81
N ASN A 986 24.70 -22.66 35.50
CA ASN A 986 25.35 -23.99 35.58
C ASN A 986 26.80 -24.02 36.14
N CYS A 987 27.29 -22.97 36.79
CA CYS A 987 28.55 -23.00 37.55
C CYS A 987 28.32 -23.55 38.97
N PHE A 988 27.94 -24.83 39.10
CA PHE A 988 27.42 -25.37 40.38
C PHE A 988 28.41 -25.36 41.54
N LYS A 989 29.73 -25.31 41.29
CA LYS A 989 30.72 -25.13 42.36
C LYS A 989 30.70 -23.73 43.00
N LEU A 990 29.99 -22.78 42.40
CA LEU A 990 29.78 -21.43 42.95
C LEU A 990 28.59 -21.32 43.90
N GLU A 991 27.85 -22.38 44.17
CA GLU A 991 26.62 -22.36 44.98
C GLU A 991 26.84 -21.72 46.38
N HIS A 992 28.04 -21.82 46.94
CA HIS A 992 28.42 -21.21 48.22
C HIS A 992 28.87 -19.73 48.14
N MET A 993 28.84 -19.09 46.97
CA MET A 993 29.22 -17.67 46.80
C MET A 993 28.21 -16.68 47.39
N ALA A 994 26.92 -17.03 47.42
CA ALA A 994 25.83 -16.14 47.83
C ALA A 994 25.98 -15.61 49.26
N ASP A 995 26.59 -16.40 50.14
CA ASP A 995 26.75 -16.11 51.57
C ASP A 995 28.04 -15.34 51.91
N ASN A 996 29.06 -15.38 51.04
CA ASN A 996 30.40 -14.87 51.37
C ASN A 996 30.83 -13.61 50.59
N ILE A 997 30.34 -13.43 49.35
CA ILE A 997 30.82 -12.37 48.44
C ILE A 997 29.94 -11.11 48.47
N PHE A 998 28.62 -11.27 48.41
CA PHE A 998 27.69 -10.13 48.30
C PHE A 998 27.49 -9.31 49.59
N PRO A 999 27.51 -9.86 50.82
CA PRO A 999 27.35 -9.04 52.03
C PRO A 999 28.47 -8.00 52.24
N SER A 1000 29.70 -8.33 51.81
CA SER A 1000 30.87 -7.44 51.96
C SER A 1000 31.04 -6.45 50.80
N ALA A 1001 30.52 -6.77 49.61
CA ALA A 1001 30.49 -5.88 48.44
C ALA A 1001 29.25 -4.95 48.43
N ALA A 1002 28.07 -5.42 48.83
CA ALA A 1002 26.81 -4.69 48.66
C ALA A 1002 26.56 -3.57 49.70
N GLN A 1003 27.09 -3.68 50.93
CA GLN A 1003 26.81 -2.67 51.98
C GLN A 1003 27.39 -1.27 51.72
N PRO A 1004 28.66 -1.12 51.27
CA PRO A 1004 29.21 0.21 50.95
C PRO A 1004 28.62 0.85 49.69
N GLU A 1005 28.05 0.04 48.80
CA GLU A 1005 27.63 0.42 47.43
C GLU A 1005 26.18 0.89 47.34
N VAL A 1006 25.32 0.27 48.13
CA VAL A 1006 23.95 0.72 48.38
C VAL A 1006 23.91 2.22 48.74
N GLN A 1007 24.92 2.69 49.47
CA GLN A 1007 25.07 4.08 49.91
C GLN A 1007 25.73 5.03 48.88
N HIS A 1008 26.29 4.52 47.78
CA HIS A 1008 26.86 5.33 46.69
C HIS A 1008 25.92 5.44 45.48
N VAL A 1009 25.18 4.37 45.13
CA VAL A 1009 24.09 4.39 44.12
C VAL A 1009 23.06 5.46 44.48
N ALA A 1010 22.71 5.48 45.76
CA ALA A 1010 22.07 6.56 46.49
C ALA A 1010 22.43 7.99 46.04
N THR A 1011 23.74 8.26 45.97
CA THR A 1011 24.30 9.57 45.68
C THR A 1011 24.30 9.88 44.18
N ALA A 1012 24.42 8.87 43.32
CA ALA A 1012 24.38 9.01 41.85
C ALA A 1012 22.97 9.26 41.30
N SER A 1013 21.93 8.75 41.98
CA SER A 1013 20.50 9.03 41.70
C SER A 1013 20.19 10.53 41.61
N LYS A 1014 20.96 11.36 42.32
CA LYS A 1014 20.81 12.82 42.31
C LYS A 1014 21.15 13.45 40.95
N GLN A 1015 22.04 12.84 40.15
CA GLN A 1015 22.40 13.30 38.80
C GLN A 1015 21.43 12.81 37.72
N ILE A 1016 20.71 11.70 37.96
CA ILE A 1016 19.64 11.21 37.10
C ILE A 1016 18.46 12.21 37.06
N TYR A 1017 18.24 12.93 38.17
CA TYR A 1017 17.21 13.99 38.29
C TYR A 1017 17.48 15.22 37.41
N GLU A 1018 18.71 15.40 36.91
CA GLU A 1018 19.08 16.48 35.97
C GLU A 1018 18.96 16.07 34.49
N GLY A 1019 18.48 14.86 34.19
CA GLY A 1019 18.11 14.43 32.83
C GLY A 1019 19.27 14.00 31.92
N ILE A 1020 20.42 13.61 32.50
CA ILE A 1020 21.66 13.35 31.73
C ILE A 1020 21.86 11.84 31.38
N LEU A 1021 21.26 10.89 32.11
CA LEU A 1021 21.54 9.44 31.96
C LEU A 1021 20.29 8.53 32.03
N SER A 1022 20.31 7.41 31.31
CA SER A 1022 19.35 6.30 31.43
C SER A 1022 19.59 5.47 32.70
N SER A 1023 18.52 5.01 33.37
CA SER A 1023 18.58 4.28 34.65
C SER A 1023 19.54 3.07 34.63
N PRO A 1024 20.49 2.94 35.57
CA PRO A 1024 21.43 1.82 35.63
C PRO A 1024 20.77 0.57 36.24
N SER A 1025 20.77 -0.55 35.51
CA SER A 1025 20.34 -1.87 36.02
C SER A 1025 21.45 -2.90 35.84
N ALA A 1026 22.05 -3.40 36.92
CA ALA A 1026 22.97 -4.54 36.86
C ALA A 1026 22.22 -5.85 37.17
N THR A 1027 22.46 -6.92 36.40
CA THR A 1027 21.92 -8.27 36.65
C THR A 1027 23.04 -9.28 36.89
N ILE A 1028 22.89 -10.14 37.89
CA ILE A 1028 23.77 -11.29 38.15
C ILE A 1028 22.92 -12.57 38.21
N CYS A 1029 23.38 -13.65 37.56
CA CYS A 1029 22.75 -14.96 37.61
C CYS A 1029 23.74 -16.04 38.09
N PHE A 1030 23.35 -16.89 39.04
CA PHE A 1030 24.16 -18.02 39.52
C PHE A 1030 23.29 -19.20 40.01
N PRO A 1031 23.81 -20.43 40.13
CA PRO A 1031 23.03 -21.58 40.60
C PRO A 1031 22.67 -21.48 42.08
N GLY A 1032 21.43 -21.83 42.44
CA GLY A 1032 20.98 -21.85 43.83
C GLY A 1032 19.46 -21.93 43.97
N ALA A 1033 19.01 -22.50 45.09
CA ALA A 1033 17.61 -22.77 45.43
C ALA A 1033 17.00 -21.81 46.46
N GLU A 1034 17.85 -20.98 47.09
CA GLU A 1034 17.49 -20.14 48.23
C GLU A 1034 17.76 -18.67 47.95
N ILE A 1035 16.96 -17.79 48.56
CA ILE A 1035 17.24 -16.35 48.57
C ILE A 1035 18.42 -16.10 49.52
N PRO A 1036 19.43 -15.28 49.15
CA PRO A 1036 20.57 -15.02 50.04
C PRO A 1036 20.14 -14.45 51.39
N MET A 1037 20.80 -14.87 52.48
CA MET A 1037 20.39 -14.56 53.86
C MET A 1037 20.39 -13.06 54.23
N TRP A 1038 21.03 -12.22 53.43
CA TRP A 1038 21.12 -10.77 53.62
C TRP A 1038 19.94 -9.98 53.02
N PHE A 1039 18.95 -10.65 52.40
CA PHE A 1039 17.69 -10.03 52.03
C PHE A 1039 16.75 -9.94 53.24
N ASP A 1040 16.35 -8.72 53.59
CA ASP A 1040 15.45 -8.45 54.73
C ASP A 1040 14.05 -9.06 54.54
N PHE A 1041 13.58 -9.13 53.30
CA PHE A 1041 12.26 -9.64 52.96
C PHE A 1041 12.36 -10.73 51.91
N SER A 1042 11.77 -11.90 52.20
CA SER A 1042 11.66 -13.01 51.25
C SER A 1042 10.28 -13.68 51.35
N SER A 1043 9.84 -14.27 50.25
CA SER A 1043 8.54 -14.95 50.12
C SER A 1043 8.66 -16.20 49.25
N LEU A 1044 7.85 -17.21 49.58
CA LEU A 1044 7.64 -18.38 48.72
C LEU A 1044 6.69 -17.97 47.57
N GLY A 1045 7.09 -18.22 46.33
CA GLY A 1045 6.34 -17.84 45.13
C GLY A 1045 6.72 -16.46 44.57
N SER A 1046 5.80 -15.87 43.80
CA SER A 1046 6.10 -14.79 42.87
C SER A 1046 5.75 -13.38 43.31
N SER A 1047 5.32 -13.19 44.55
CA SER A 1047 5.00 -11.86 45.06
C SER A 1047 5.36 -11.66 46.51
N ILE A 1048 5.73 -10.43 46.85
CA ILE A 1048 6.03 -9.99 48.21
C ILE A 1048 5.53 -8.57 48.42
N THR A 1049 4.95 -8.29 49.58
CA THR A 1049 4.46 -6.96 49.95
C THR A 1049 5.19 -6.47 51.17
N ILE A 1050 5.76 -5.26 51.09
CA ILE A 1050 6.55 -4.64 52.15
C ILE A 1050 5.85 -3.36 52.61
N GLU A 1051 5.74 -3.18 53.92
CA GLU A 1051 5.31 -1.92 54.51
C GLU A 1051 6.51 -0.97 54.62
N LEU A 1052 6.39 0.23 54.03
CA LEU A 1052 7.47 1.21 54.09
C LEU A 1052 7.43 1.93 55.45
N PRO A 1053 8.59 2.16 56.10
CA PRO A 1053 8.65 3.03 57.28
C PRO A 1053 8.09 4.41 56.96
N SER A 1054 7.26 4.98 57.83
CA SER A 1054 6.74 6.34 57.66
C SER A 1054 7.89 7.36 57.52
N PRO A 1055 7.97 8.17 56.45
CA PRO A 1055 9.13 9.04 56.26
C PRO A 1055 9.11 10.21 57.26
N PRO A 1056 10.23 10.59 57.89
CA PRO A 1056 10.44 11.98 58.26
C PRO A 1056 10.49 12.81 56.96
N CYS A 1057 9.83 13.96 56.96
CA CYS A 1057 9.80 14.89 55.82
C CYS A 1057 11.21 15.19 55.30
N ASN A 1058 11.65 14.49 54.26
CA ASN A 1058 12.58 14.94 53.22
C ASN A 1058 12.64 13.89 52.11
N SER A 1059 12.69 14.35 50.87
CA SER A 1059 12.68 13.60 49.61
C SER A 1059 13.92 12.73 49.41
N GLN A 1060 14.01 11.59 50.08
CA GLN A 1060 15.02 10.56 49.78
C GLN A 1060 14.41 9.56 48.80
N SER A 1061 15.08 9.37 47.65
CA SER A 1061 14.77 8.22 46.78
C SER A 1061 15.08 6.93 47.55
N THR A 1062 14.38 5.84 47.27
CA THR A 1062 14.67 4.54 47.89
C THR A 1062 14.90 3.56 46.76
N GLY A 1063 16.07 2.93 46.75
CA GLY A 1063 16.39 1.87 45.82
C GLY A 1063 16.01 0.51 46.42
N PHE A 1064 15.84 -0.47 45.55
CA PHE A 1064 15.56 -1.84 45.96
C PHE A 1064 16.52 -2.78 45.24
N ALA A 1065 17.15 -3.68 45.99
CA ALA A 1065 17.74 -4.87 45.42
C ALA A 1065 16.64 -5.93 45.36
N LEU A 1066 16.55 -6.60 44.21
CA LEU A 1066 15.53 -7.56 43.87
C LEU A 1066 16.20 -8.91 43.61
N CYS A 1067 15.57 -9.97 44.10
CA CYS A 1067 16.03 -11.33 43.95
C CYS A 1067 14.90 -12.25 43.52
N ALA A 1068 15.18 -13.16 42.59
CA ALA A 1068 14.26 -14.19 42.16
C ALA A 1068 14.98 -15.53 41.99
N VAL A 1069 14.39 -16.59 42.52
CA VAL A 1069 14.81 -17.98 42.26
C VAL A 1069 13.89 -18.56 41.20
N VAL A 1070 14.46 -18.97 40.07
CA VAL A 1070 13.71 -19.50 38.94
C VAL A 1070 14.12 -20.94 38.68
N SER A 1071 13.12 -21.79 38.48
CA SER A 1071 13.28 -23.17 37.99
C SER A 1071 12.99 -23.22 36.49
N PHE A 1072 13.78 -24.00 35.78
CA PHE A 1072 13.74 -24.13 34.32
C PHE A 1072 13.27 -25.53 33.94
N GLU A 1073 11.96 -25.73 33.76
CA GLU A 1073 11.38 -27.03 33.35
C GLU A 1073 11.14 -27.04 31.85
N ASN A 1074 11.93 -27.81 31.09
CA ASN A 1074 11.85 -27.88 29.62
C ASN A 1074 11.98 -26.50 28.94
N TYR A 1075 12.72 -25.57 29.56
CA TYR A 1075 13.00 -24.26 28.97
C TYR A 1075 13.97 -24.41 27.80
N GLU A 1076 13.53 -23.95 26.63
CA GLU A 1076 14.38 -23.78 25.46
C GLU A 1076 14.79 -22.31 25.36
N ASP A 1077 16.07 -22.03 25.57
CA ASP A 1077 16.61 -20.70 25.36
C ASP A 1077 16.70 -20.41 23.85
N ASP A 1078 16.06 -19.32 23.43
CA ASP A 1078 16.13 -18.80 22.08
C ASP A 1078 16.94 -17.50 21.98
N GLY A 1079 17.68 -17.18 23.04
CA GLY A 1079 18.66 -16.10 23.11
C GLY A 1079 18.21 -14.92 23.95
N GLN A 1080 17.05 -14.93 24.61
CA GLN A 1080 16.63 -13.87 25.54
C GLN A 1080 15.79 -14.42 26.70
N PHE A 1081 16.20 -14.13 27.93
CA PHE A 1081 15.45 -14.44 29.15
C PHE A 1081 15.39 -13.22 30.06
N ASN A 1082 14.19 -12.87 30.51
CA ASN A 1082 13.96 -11.75 31.41
C ASN A 1082 13.05 -12.18 32.56
N ILE A 1083 13.21 -11.53 33.71
CA ILE A 1083 12.37 -11.57 34.89
C ILE A 1083 11.88 -10.15 35.08
N GLU A 1084 10.61 -9.92 34.85
CA GLU A 1084 9.97 -8.64 35.07
C GLU A 1084 9.46 -8.57 36.49
N CYS A 1085 9.56 -7.40 37.11
CA CYS A 1085 8.92 -7.10 38.38
C CYS A 1085 7.91 -5.97 38.19
N LYS A 1086 6.66 -6.20 38.58
CA LYS A 1086 5.61 -5.18 38.64
C LYS A 1086 5.50 -4.69 40.07
N CYS A 1087 5.71 -3.40 40.27
CA CYS A 1087 5.59 -2.74 41.54
C CYS A 1087 4.23 -2.04 41.63
N HIS A 1088 3.39 -2.45 42.57
CA HIS A 1088 2.14 -1.77 42.91
C HIS A 1088 2.33 -0.93 44.17
N PHE A 1089 2.12 0.38 44.05
CA PHE A 1089 2.24 1.32 45.16
C PHE A 1089 0.87 1.67 45.72
N GLU A 1090 0.68 1.51 47.03
CA GLU A 1090 -0.52 1.96 47.71
C GLU A 1090 -0.22 3.27 48.44
N THR A 1091 -0.79 4.38 47.98
CA THR A 1091 -0.64 5.68 48.65
C THR A 1091 -1.60 5.81 49.83
N LYS A 1092 -1.26 6.67 50.81
CA LYS A 1092 -2.13 6.94 51.98
C LYS A 1092 -3.54 7.46 51.63
N ILE A 1093 -3.78 7.90 50.39
CA ILE A 1093 -5.04 8.46 49.89
C ILE A 1093 -5.82 7.42 49.06
N GLY A 1094 -5.35 6.17 48.97
CA GLY A 1094 -6.01 5.10 48.22
C GLY A 1094 -5.89 5.22 46.69
N ARG A 1095 -4.94 6.04 46.19
CA ARG A 1095 -4.56 6.01 44.77
C ARG A 1095 -3.51 4.92 44.57
N ASN A 1096 -3.76 4.05 43.60
CA ASN A 1096 -2.84 3.01 43.16
C ASN A 1096 -2.13 3.49 41.90
N SER A 1097 -0.82 3.27 41.83
CA SER A 1097 -0.03 3.44 40.61
C SER A 1097 0.79 2.20 40.39
N ASP A 1098 0.81 1.70 39.16
CA ASP A 1098 1.58 0.53 38.76
C ASP A 1098 2.80 1.03 37.98
N LEU A 1099 4.00 0.65 38.43
CA LEU A 1099 5.23 0.82 37.66
C LEU A 1099 5.79 -0.55 37.31
N ILE A 1100 6.24 -0.70 36.07
CA ILE A 1100 6.98 -1.88 35.64
C ILE A 1100 8.45 -1.58 35.88
N ALA A 1101 9.08 -2.35 36.77
CA ALA A 1101 10.51 -2.31 37.02
C ALA A 1101 11.30 -2.81 35.82
N HIS A 1102 12.56 -2.43 35.74
CA HIS A 1102 13.50 -3.00 34.79
C HIS A 1102 13.62 -4.52 34.96
N SER A 1103 13.80 -5.22 33.84
CA SER A 1103 13.89 -6.67 33.80
C SER A 1103 15.28 -7.18 34.20
N GLY A 1104 15.34 -8.08 35.18
CA GLY A 1104 16.56 -8.86 35.45
C GLY A 1104 16.64 -10.05 34.50
N GLY A 1105 17.80 -10.33 33.90
CA GLY A 1105 17.92 -11.48 33.01
C GLY A 1105 19.21 -11.51 32.19
N TRP A 1106 19.20 -12.25 31.09
CA TRP A 1106 20.29 -12.24 30.11
C TRP A 1106 19.78 -12.04 28.70
N VAL A 1107 20.63 -11.40 27.90
CA VAL A 1107 20.55 -11.38 26.45
C VAL A 1107 21.64 -12.31 25.95
N GLY A 1108 21.24 -13.42 25.34
CA GLY A 1108 22.13 -14.36 24.70
C GLY A 1108 22.62 -13.85 23.33
N THR A 1109 23.77 -14.35 22.90
CA THR A 1109 24.26 -14.16 21.53
C THR A 1109 23.39 -14.98 20.56
N LYS A 1110 22.89 -14.36 19.48
CA LYS A 1110 21.91 -14.94 18.54
C LYS A 1110 22.35 -16.35 18.08
N GLY A 1111 21.46 -17.34 18.24
CA GLY A 1111 21.57 -18.67 17.60
C GLY A 1111 22.17 -19.81 18.42
N LYS A 1112 22.21 -19.73 19.76
CA LYS A 1112 22.69 -20.82 20.62
C LYS A 1112 21.59 -21.29 21.60
N HIS A 1113 21.35 -22.59 21.65
CA HIS A 1113 20.48 -23.22 22.66
C HIS A 1113 21.22 -23.37 23.99
N ARG A 1114 20.78 -22.69 25.04
CA ARG A 1114 21.26 -22.92 26.41
C ARG A 1114 20.37 -23.95 27.09
N VAL A 1115 21.00 -24.94 27.71
CA VAL A 1115 20.32 -25.87 28.61
C VAL A 1115 20.65 -25.43 30.03
N ILE A 1116 19.64 -24.98 30.75
CA ILE A 1116 19.78 -24.53 32.13
C ILE A 1116 19.40 -25.69 33.04
N GLY A 1117 20.25 -25.96 34.03
CA GLY A 1117 20.07 -27.07 34.96
C GLY A 1117 18.99 -26.80 36.01
N SER A 1118 19.30 -27.06 37.28
CA SER A 1118 18.41 -26.86 38.44
C SER A 1118 18.04 -25.38 38.66
N GLU A 1119 17.55 -25.02 39.84
CA GLU A 1119 17.19 -23.64 40.16
C GLU A 1119 18.39 -22.67 40.08
N HIS A 1120 18.14 -21.46 39.57
CA HIS A 1120 19.10 -20.36 39.53
C HIS A 1120 18.54 -19.12 40.22
N VAL A 1121 19.43 -18.39 40.87
CA VAL A 1121 19.17 -17.13 41.55
C VAL A 1121 19.54 -15.98 40.60
N PHE A 1122 18.65 -15.00 40.52
CA PHE A 1122 18.83 -13.76 39.78
C PHE A 1122 18.82 -12.60 40.75
N LEU A 1123 19.84 -11.75 40.68
CA LEU A 1123 19.97 -10.53 41.47
C LEU A 1123 20.03 -9.33 40.55
N TRP A 1124 19.25 -8.29 40.84
CA TRP A 1124 19.35 -7.01 40.18
C TRP A 1124 18.92 -5.88 41.12
N HIS A 1125 19.13 -4.64 40.72
CA HIS A 1125 18.67 -3.49 41.49
C HIS A 1125 17.89 -2.52 40.61
N ASP A 1126 16.98 -1.78 41.23
CA ASP A 1126 16.21 -0.74 40.57
C ASP A 1126 15.91 0.39 41.57
N SER A 1127 15.72 1.61 41.06
CA SER A 1127 15.41 2.79 41.87
C SER A 1127 14.03 3.31 41.49
N PHE A 1128 13.13 3.42 42.49
CA PHE A 1128 11.78 3.94 42.28
C PHE A 1128 11.57 5.24 43.06
N ASP A 1129 10.73 6.11 42.51
CA ASP A 1129 10.23 7.27 43.24
C ASP A 1129 9.07 6.84 44.15
N LEU A 1130 9.27 6.92 45.47
CA LEU A 1130 8.31 6.43 46.47
C LEU A 1130 7.43 7.53 47.10
N HIS A 1131 7.25 8.68 46.44
CA HIS A 1131 6.51 9.82 47.01
C HIS A 1131 5.13 9.44 47.63
N GLY A 1132 5.08 9.37 48.97
CA GLY A 1132 3.84 9.24 49.74
C GLY A 1132 3.24 7.82 49.84
N SER A 1133 3.98 6.79 49.42
CA SER A 1133 3.56 5.39 49.46
C SER A 1133 3.55 4.82 50.90
N LYS A 1134 2.52 4.02 51.22
CA LYS A 1134 2.33 3.32 52.51
C LYS A 1134 2.89 1.90 52.48
N SER A 1135 2.68 1.19 51.38
CA SER A 1135 3.15 -0.17 51.12
C SER A 1135 3.52 -0.31 49.65
N VAL A 1136 4.39 -1.27 49.34
CA VAL A 1136 4.78 -1.63 47.97
C VAL A 1136 4.64 -3.14 47.81
N SER A 1137 3.92 -3.57 46.80
CA SER A 1137 3.84 -4.97 46.40
C SER A 1137 4.67 -5.21 45.14
N PHE A 1138 5.58 -6.18 45.21
CA PHE A 1138 6.45 -6.60 44.11
C PHE A 1138 5.92 -7.92 43.56
N GLN A 1139 5.64 -7.97 42.26
CA GLN A 1139 5.18 -9.17 41.58
C GLN A 1139 6.15 -9.54 40.45
N PHE A 1140 6.76 -10.70 40.55
CA PHE A 1140 7.79 -11.19 39.63
C PHE A 1140 7.21 -12.17 38.62
N PHE A 1141 7.65 -12.12 37.37
CA PHE A 1141 7.28 -13.12 36.38
C PHE A 1141 8.37 -13.27 35.30
N PRO A 1142 8.63 -14.50 34.84
CA PRO A 1142 9.54 -14.75 33.73
C PRO A 1142 8.89 -14.34 32.39
N ALA A 1143 9.68 -13.73 31.52
CA ALA A 1143 9.25 -13.20 30.24
C ALA A 1143 10.35 -13.36 29.18
N LYS A 1144 9.94 -13.61 27.94
CA LYS A 1144 10.84 -13.77 26.79
C LYS A 1144 11.31 -12.42 26.21
N ASN A 1145 10.47 -11.41 26.39
CA ASN A 1145 10.61 -10.01 25.99
C ASN A 1145 9.68 -9.19 26.90
N ARG A 1146 9.76 -7.84 26.86
CA ARG A 1146 8.94 -6.91 27.69
C ARG A 1146 7.38 -7.07 27.60
N LYS A 1147 6.87 -8.12 26.94
CA LYS A 1147 5.45 -8.31 26.58
C LYS A 1147 4.95 -9.76 26.62
N THR A 1148 5.80 -10.79 26.64
CA THR A 1148 5.37 -12.19 26.50
C THR A 1148 5.81 -13.04 27.71
N PRO A 1149 4.89 -13.43 28.59
CA PRO A 1149 5.20 -14.28 29.75
C PRO A 1149 5.65 -15.68 29.30
N LEU A 1150 6.61 -16.26 30.02
CA LEU A 1150 7.13 -17.61 29.79
C LEU A 1150 6.46 -18.59 30.75
N HIS A 1151 5.79 -19.61 30.21
CA HIS A 1151 5.15 -20.66 31.00
C HIS A 1151 6.05 -21.87 31.28
N SER A 1152 7.19 -21.99 30.60
CA SER A 1152 8.21 -23.04 30.77
C SER A 1152 9.18 -22.78 31.93
N CYS A 1153 9.00 -21.69 32.65
CA CYS A 1153 9.82 -21.32 33.80
C CYS A 1153 8.88 -21.03 34.98
N SER A 1154 9.23 -21.49 36.17
CA SER A 1154 8.43 -21.20 37.36
C SER A 1154 9.27 -20.54 38.44
N LEU A 1155 8.73 -19.47 39.03
CA LEU A 1155 9.40 -18.65 40.03
C LEU A 1155 9.10 -19.22 41.42
N GLN A 1156 10.15 -19.68 42.08
CA GLN A 1156 10.06 -20.47 43.31
C GLN A 1156 10.05 -19.58 44.55
N ARG A 1157 10.89 -18.53 44.52
CA ARG A 1157 11.05 -17.58 45.61
C ARG A 1157 11.34 -16.19 45.07
N CYS A 1158 10.93 -15.18 45.80
CA CYS A 1158 11.33 -13.81 45.57
C CYS A 1158 11.83 -13.14 46.85
N GLY A 1159 12.76 -12.21 46.70
CA GLY A 1159 13.37 -11.45 47.77
C GLY A 1159 13.52 -9.98 47.40
N VAL A 1160 13.37 -9.11 48.39
CA VAL A 1160 13.53 -7.66 48.23
C VAL A 1160 14.30 -7.10 49.42
N LEU A 1161 15.29 -6.26 49.13
CA LEU A 1161 16.05 -5.54 50.13
C LEU A 1161 15.93 -4.04 49.83
N PRO A 1162 15.16 -3.27 50.64
CA PRO A 1162 15.07 -1.83 50.47
C PRO A 1162 16.34 -1.14 50.96
N PHE A 1163 16.73 -0.06 50.30
CA PHE A 1163 17.83 0.77 50.74
C PHE A 1163 17.64 2.26 50.49
N SER A 1164 18.19 3.08 51.38
CA SER A 1164 18.08 4.54 51.29
C SER A 1164 19.02 5.10 50.22
N CYS A 1165 18.49 5.96 49.33
CA CYS A 1165 19.27 6.78 48.41
C CYS A 1165 19.60 8.16 49.00
#